data_AF-A0A7J7NKS0-F1
#
_entry.id   AF-A0A7J7NKS0-F1
#
_cell.length_a   1.000
_cell.length_b   1.000
_cell.length_c   1.000
_cell.angle_alpha   90.00
_cell.angle_beta   90.00
_cell.angle_gamma   90.00
#
_symmetry.space_group_name_H-M   'P 1'
#
loop_
_entity.id
_entity.type
_entity.pdbx_description
1 polymer ?
#
loop_
_entity_poly.entity_id
_entity_poly.type
_entity_poly.pdbx_seq_one_letter_code
_entity_poly.pdbx_strand_id
1 'polypeptide(L)'
;MAPNLRSTSSIVGALADDIAAQLALMREQFAQVEERHTNHLRYEREARRQELKNEHQRRVEETDRHHRDFEELHNSVCGLQQARAQDALARSRGPDSSRISARARLGPNPQTKVPPVHLGVDGISHSIPEGLRLCTLGGVSAFEDSSDSTLRTTRPPNRRPTRERLEWIVKPAPGAGSWARADSNGGFDLLVELLCCYIDLSSHIVRVFLTLKVENSGASPASEVLLAFPPTKFEHLSLVKAASVAGKRKKKAYTPLSVNPTKVDDAPNETKFYAISLLKPLNPGETTTLEVLYVLTHSLEPFPAEIKQSESQLVYYRDSAIILSPYPVKEQTTYIKTPSTRVESYTRVEPSNRVGTELKYGEYVDRAPYSFSPVIVHFENNHPFSVVEELLREVEISHWGSVQITESYKLVHAGARHKGVFSRVEYQSKPSISGVSSFKHLLARLPPRVHSVYYRDGIGNISTSHLRSDSKKSEFEIEPRYPLFGGWRATFVIGYGVPLQDFLFESFDGRRYLNFSFGCPLVDTVVDKLTLKVVLPEGAQDPSAVVPFPVEQHLETSYSYLDVVGRTVVVLEKENVSPDHNLPFQVIFLQFPPLTLYLVFGLLQIQPNFHACRAVDVGNCIFPIFCCLCCLPTHRSLDPQIINQYLGILLLEKQSLKLTLQNL
;
A
#
# COMPACT_ATOMS: atom_id res chain seq x y z
N MET A 1 32.73 39.99 72.98
CA MET A 1 33.73 38.91 72.94
C MET A 1 33.35 37.97 71.80
N ALA A 2 34.06 38.05 70.67
CA ALA A 2 34.06 36.99 69.67
C ALA A 2 35.01 35.88 70.16
N PRO A 3 34.70 34.61 69.88
CA PRO A 3 35.53 33.90 68.91
C PRO A 3 34.74 32.94 67.99
N ASN A 4 35.46 32.39 67.01
CA ASN A 4 35.10 31.30 66.07
C ASN A 4 34.56 31.68 64.68
N LEU A 5 35.34 32.46 63.92
CA LEU A 5 35.20 32.59 62.46
C LEU A 5 36.41 32.09 61.66
N ARG A 6 37.42 31.48 62.29
CA ARG A 6 38.65 31.05 61.60
C ARG A 6 38.66 29.58 61.12
N SER A 7 37.74 28.71 61.54
CA SER A 7 37.75 27.30 61.13
C SER A 7 36.91 26.98 59.89
N THR A 8 35.90 27.78 59.56
CA THR A 8 35.00 27.52 58.42
C THR A 8 35.59 27.93 57.07
N SER A 9 36.47 28.94 57.04
CA SER A 9 37.16 29.40 55.82
C SER A 9 38.16 28.36 55.28
N SER A 10 38.80 27.57 56.15
CA SER A 10 39.78 26.55 55.74
C SER A 10 39.12 25.34 55.08
N ILE A 11 37.92 24.97 55.51
CA ILE A 11 37.20 23.79 55.00
C ILE A 11 36.60 24.08 53.61
N VAL A 12 36.11 25.30 53.39
CA VAL A 12 35.54 25.71 52.09
C VAL A 12 36.63 25.83 51.02
N GLY A 13 37.83 26.30 51.37
CA GLY A 13 38.97 26.34 50.44
C GLY A 13 39.40 24.94 49.99
N ALA A 14 39.56 24.01 50.94
CA ALA A 14 39.95 22.63 50.63
C ALA A 14 38.92 21.89 49.74
N LEU A 15 37.62 22.15 49.93
CA LEU A 15 36.56 21.57 49.11
C LEU A 15 36.55 22.14 47.67
N ALA A 16 36.84 23.43 47.52
CA ALA A 16 36.91 24.08 46.21
C ALA A 16 38.10 23.57 45.37
N ASP A 17 39.26 23.35 46.02
CA ASP A 17 40.45 22.82 45.36
C ASP A 17 40.24 21.35 44.92
N ASP A 18 39.52 20.54 45.70
CA ASP A 18 39.22 19.15 45.37
C ASP A 18 38.22 19.03 44.20
N ILE A 19 37.21 19.91 44.15
CA ILE A 19 36.28 20.01 43.01
C ILE A 19 37.00 20.48 41.74
N ALA A 20 37.92 21.44 41.86
CA ALA A 20 38.72 21.90 40.72
C ALA A 20 39.63 20.78 40.17
N ALA A 21 40.22 19.97 41.05
CA ALA A 21 41.03 18.81 40.66
C ALA A 21 40.19 17.73 39.96
N GLN A 22 38.97 17.44 40.45
CA GLN A 22 38.06 16.49 39.81
C GLN A 22 37.57 16.97 38.43
N LEU A 23 37.30 18.27 38.27
CA LEU A 23 36.93 18.85 36.97
C LEU A 23 38.08 18.81 35.97
N ALA A 24 39.32 19.01 36.41
CA ALA A 24 40.49 18.88 35.56
C ALA A 24 40.67 17.43 35.08
N LEU A 25 40.51 16.45 35.96
CA LEU A 25 40.60 15.03 35.62
C LEU A 25 39.50 14.61 34.63
N MET A 26 38.26 15.06 34.83
CA MET A 26 37.18 14.78 33.87
C MET A 26 37.45 15.39 32.49
N ARG A 27 37.98 16.62 32.42
CA ARG A 27 38.33 17.24 31.12
C ARG A 27 39.39 16.44 30.37
N GLU A 28 40.39 15.93 31.07
CA GLU A 28 41.45 15.12 30.48
C GLU A 28 40.91 13.76 29.99
N GLN A 29 40.00 13.14 30.75
CA GLN A 29 39.32 11.91 30.33
C GLN A 29 38.43 12.13 29.09
N PHE A 30 37.68 13.23 29.03
CA PHE A 30 36.88 13.58 27.86
C PHE A 30 37.74 13.80 26.61
N ALA A 31 38.86 14.51 26.73
CA ALA A 31 39.79 14.71 25.62
C ALA A 31 40.35 13.39 25.07
N GLN A 32 40.69 12.44 25.94
CA GLN A 32 41.17 11.11 25.52
C GLN A 32 40.08 10.28 24.81
N VAL A 33 38.82 10.40 25.23
CA VAL A 33 37.69 9.72 24.59
C VAL A 33 37.41 10.31 23.20
N GLU A 34 37.45 11.64 23.08
CA GLU A 34 37.26 12.35 21.83
C GLU A 34 38.36 12.00 20.81
N GLU A 35 39.63 11.94 21.25
CA GLU A 35 40.75 11.53 20.41
C GLU A 35 40.59 10.07 19.91
N ARG A 36 40.19 9.15 20.79
CA ARG A 36 39.90 7.74 20.41
C ARG A 36 38.77 7.64 19.40
N HIS A 37 37.70 8.40 19.58
CA HIS A 37 36.57 8.42 18.65
C HIS A 37 36.97 8.99 17.28
N THR A 38 37.76 10.06 17.28
CA THR A 38 38.27 10.68 16.05
C THR A 38 39.19 9.75 15.27
N ASN A 39 40.06 9.01 15.97
CA ASN A 39 40.95 8.01 15.36
C ASN A 39 40.18 6.79 14.81
N HIS A 40 39.13 6.34 15.49
CA HIS A 40 38.25 5.27 14.99
C HIS A 40 37.55 5.69 13.68
N LEU A 41 37.00 6.90 13.63
CA LEU A 41 36.36 7.43 12.42
C LEU A 41 37.34 7.61 11.25
N ARG A 42 38.61 7.95 11.53
CA ARG A 42 39.65 7.98 10.49
C ARG A 42 39.93 6.59 9.93
N TYR A 43 40.05 5.59 10.79
CA TYR A 43 40.29 4.20 10.38
C TYR A 43 39.13 3.64 9.53
N GLU A 44 37.88 3.88 9.92
CA GLU A 44 36.72 3.47 9.12
C GLU A 44 36.67 4.13 7.75
N ARG A 45 37.02 5.43 7.65
CA ARG A 45 37.10 6.14 6.36
C ARG A 45 38.17 5.56 5.45
N GLU A 46 39.32 5.18 6.00
CA GLU A 46 40.40 4.54 5.23
C GLU A 46 40.03 3.14 4.78
N ALA A 47 39.42 2.33 5.64
CA ALA A 47 38.92 1.00 5.30
C ALA A 47 37.89 1.07 4.15
N ARG A 48 36.92 1.99 4.25
CA ARG A 48 35.90 2.20 3.21
C ARG A 48 36.48 2.70 1.89
N ARG A 49 37.52 3.54 1.95
CA ARG A 49 38.24 4.00 0.75
C ARG A 49 38.96 2.84 0.06
N GLN A 50 39.52 1.90 0.82
CA GLN A 50 40.20 0.73 0.26
C GLN A 50 39.21 -0.28 -0.34
N GLU A 51 38.05 -0.45 0.30
CA GLU A 51 36.96 -1.28 -0.22
C GLU A 51 36.44 -0.75 -1.57
N LEU A 52 36.21 0.55 -1.68
CA LEU A 52 35.80 1.20 -2.94
C LEU A 52 36.84 1.03 -4.06
N LYS A 53 38.15 1.08 -3.74
CA LYS A 53 39.20 0.80 -4.73
C LYS A 53 39.16 -0.64 -5.22
N ASN A 54 38.95 -1.60 -4.31
CA ASN A 54 38.85 -3.01 -4.65
C ASN A 54 37.59 -3.29 -5.50
N GLU A 55 36.47 -2.64 -5.19
CA GLU A 55 35.24 -2.76 -5.98
C GLU A 55 35.41 -2.17 -7.39
N HIS A 56 36.06 -1.02 -7.51
CA HIS A 56 36.38 -0.42 -8.81
C HIS A 56 37.25 -1.35 -9.66
N GLN A 57 38.29 -1.94 -9.06
CA GLN A 57 39.17 -2.90 -9.74
C GLN A 57 38.40 -4.12 -10.26
N ARG A 58 37.48 -4.69 -9.46
CA ARG A 58 36.64 -5.81 -9.88
C ARG A 58 35.73 -5.45 -11.06
N ARG A 59 35.15 -4.24 -11.07
CA ARG A 59 34.31 -3.78 -12.19
C ARG A 59 35.10 -3.59 -13.48
N VAL A 60 36.34 -3.11 -13.38
CA VAL A 60 37.24 -3.00 -14.55
C VAL A 60 37.54 -4.40 -15.11
N GLU A 61 37.90 -5.36 -14.26
CA GLU A 61 38.19 -6.74 -14.67
C GLU A 61 36.98 -7.46 -15.29
N GLU A 62 35.77 -7.18 -14.78
CA GLU A 62 34.51 -7.69 -15.32
C GLU A 62 34.18 -7.07 -16.69
N THR A 63 34.43 -5.77 -16.85
CA THR A 63 34.25 -5.07 -18.13
C THR A 63 35.21 -5.61 -19.19
N ASP A 64 36.48 -5.84 -18.83
CA ASP A 64 37.47 -6.44 -19.72
C ASP A 64 37.10 -7.88 -20.12
N ARG A 65 36.47 -8.63 -19.21
CA ARG A 65 35.96 -9.97 -19.51
C ARG A 65 34.81 -9.92 -20.51
N HIS A 66 33.83 -9.06 -20.31
CA HIS A 66 32.74 -8.86 -21.26
C HIS A 66 33.23 -8.41 -22.64
N HIS A 67 34.30 -7.61 -22.69
CA HIS A 67 34.87 -7.19 -23.96
C HIS A 67 35.52 -8.36 -24.71
N ARG A 68 36.26 -9.23 -24.01
CA ARG A 68 36.83 -10.46 -24.59
C ARG A 68 35.74 -11.42 -25.08
N ASP A 69 34.70 -11.64 -24.27
CA ASP A 69 33.57 -12.51 -24.64
C ASP A 69 32.84 -11.97 -25.88
N PHE A 70 32.69 -10.64 -25.98
CA PHE A 70 32.12 -9.99 -27.16
C PHE A 70 32.99 -10.16 -28.41
N GLU A 71 34.32 -10.03 -28.30
CA GLU A 71 35.24 -10.28 -29.41
C GLU A 71 35.19 -11.74 -29.89
N GLU A 72 35.13 -12.71 -28.97
CA GLU A 72 34.98 -14.13 -29.32
C GLU A 72 33.66 -14.41 -30.06
N LEU A 73 32.55 -13.85 -29.57
CA LEU A 73 31.24 -13.94 -30.23
C LEU A 73 31.26 -13.30 -31.62
N HIS A 74 31.86 -12.11 -31.74
CA HIS A 74 31.99 -11.42 -33.01
C HIS A 74 32.79 -12.25 -34.03
N ASN A 75 33.93 -12.80 -33.61
CA ASN A 75 34.77 -13.66 -34.45
C ASN A 75 34.04 -14.95 -34.84
N SER A 76 33.27 -15.57 -33.94
CA SER A 76 32.49 -16.76 -34.24
C SER A 76 31.36 -16.47 -35.23
N VAL A 77 30.68 -15.32 -35.12
CA VAL A 77 29.62 -14.91 -36.05
C VAL A 77 30.21 -14.61 -37.43
N CYS A 78 31.34 -13.90 -37.51
CA CYS A 78 32.05 -13.67 -38.76
C CYS A 78 32.52 -14.99 -39.41
N GLY A 79 33.01 -15.95 -38.62
CA GLY A 79 33.37 -17.28 -39.10
C GLY A 79 32.19 -18.05 -39.69
N LEU A 80 31.02 -18.02 -39.03
CA LEU A 80 29.80 -18.65 -39.52
C LEU A 80 29.27 -18.00 -40.82
N GLN A 81 29.40 -16.67 -40.93
CA GLN A 81 29.03 -15.95 -42.15
C GLN A 81 29.98 -16.26 -43.31
N GLN A 82 31.28 -16.36 -43.06
CA GLN A 82 32.25 -16.80 -44.07
C GLN A 82 32.02 -18.24 -44.52
N ALA A 83 31.73 -19.15 -43.58
CA ALA A 83 31.40 -20.53 -43.90
C ALA A 83 30.13 -20.63 -44.75
N ARG A 84 29.07 -19.88 -44.40
CA ARG A 84 27.84 -19.81 -45.22
C ARG A 84 28.08 -19.21 -46.61
N ALA A 85 28.95 -18.20 -46.72
CA ALA A 85 29.30 -17.61 -48.02
C ALA A 85 30.11 -18.59 -48.89
N GLN A 86 31.03 -19.35 -48.30
CA GLN A 86 31.78 -20.39 -49.00
C GLN A 86 30.88 -21.56 -49.44
N ASP A 87 29.93 -21.96 -48.60
CA ASP A 87 28.99 -23.04 -48.89
C ASP A 87 27.99 -22.64 -49.99
N ALA A 88 27.55 -21.38 -50.00
CA ALA A 88 26.77 -20.81 -51.09
C ALA A 88 27.56 -20.73 -52.41
N LEU A 89 28.85 -20.41 -52.35
CA LEU A 89 29.75 -20.37 -53.51
C LEU A 89 30.10 -21.77 -54.04
N ALA A 90 30.16 -22.77 -53.16
CA ALA A 90 30.38 -24.17 -53.54
C ALA A 90 29.15 -24.76 -54.24
N ARG A 91 27.94 -24.41 -53.80
CA ARG A 91 26.68 -24.82 -54.45
C ARG A 91 26.43 -24.16 -55.82
N SER A 92 27.15 -23.08 -56.13
CA SER A 92 27.01 -22.35 -57.40
C SER A 92 28.06 -22.71 -58.47
N ARG A 93 28.97 -23.66 -58.22
CA ARG A 93 30.02 -24.06 -59.19
C ARG A 93 29.73 -25.44 -59.79
N GLY A 94 29.46 -25.48 -61.10
CA GLY A 94 29.59 -26.67 -61.93
C GLY A 94 31.06 -26.99 -62.25
N PRO A 95 31.36 -28.17 -62.84
CA PRO A 95 32.72 -28.67 -62.99
C PRO A 95 33.38 -28.04 -64.23
N ASP A 96 33.87 -26.82 -64.11
CA ASP A 96 35.07 -26.39 -64.83
C ASP A 96 35.51 -24.98 -64.44
N SER A 97 36.80 -24.72 -64.65
CA SER A 97 37.52 -23.44 -64.53
C SER A 97 38.14 -23.09 -63.17
N SER A 98 39.44 -23.36 -63.14
CA SER A 98 40.46 -22.80 -62.26
C SER A 98 40.59 -21.26 -62.35
N ARG A 99 41.06 -20.67 -61.25
CA ARG A 99 41.62 -19.31 -61.08
C ARG A 99 40.65 -18.12 -61.09
N ILE A 100 40.17 -17.71 -59.91
CA ILE A 100 39.98 -16.28 -59.56
C ILE A 100 40.25 -16.10 -58.06
N SER A 101 41.28 -15.33 -57.69
CA SER A 101 41.52 -14.82 -56.35
C SER A 101 40.78 -13.50 -56.16
N ALA A 102 39.77 -13.45 -55.28
CA ALA A 102 39.10 -12.22 -54.90
C ALA A 102 39.62 -11.72 -53.54
N ARG A 103 40.34 -10.60 -53.57
CA ARG A 103 40.85 -9.89 -52.39
C ARG A 103 39.79 -8.90 -51.94
N ALA A 104 39.12 -9.16 -50.83
CA ALA A 104 38.21 -8.18 -50.22
C ALA A 104 39.03 -7.12 -49.47
N ARG A 105 38.88 -5.84 -49.84
CA ARG A 105 39.36 -4.71 -49.04
C ARG A 105 38.26 -4.30 -48.06
N LEU A 106 38.59 -4.24 -46.78
CA LEU A 106 37.80 -3.53 -45.77
C LEU A 106 37.96 -2.02 -46.03
N GLY A 107 36.84 -1.30 -46.14
CA GLY A 107 36.82 0.16 -46.14
C GLY A 107 37.23 0.71 -44.76
N PRO A 108 37.74 1.95 -44.68
CA PRO A 108 38.25 2.50 -43.43
C PRO A 108 37.14 2.66 -42.39
N ASN A 109 37.49 2.29 -41.16
CA ASN A 109 36.71 2.47 -39.94
C ASN A 109 36.33 3.97 -39.79
N PRO A 110 35.05 4.35 -39.61
CA PRO A 110 34.75 5.73 -39.27
C PRO A 110 35.30 6.02 -37.87
N GLN A 111 36.24 6.96 -37.79
CA GLN A 111 36.77 7.47 -36.54
C GLN A 111 35.63 8.00 -35.66
N THR A 112 35.35 7.31 -34.56
CA THR A 112 34.57 7.84 -33.44
C THR A 112 35.37 8.99 -32.82
N LYS A 113 35.03 10.23 -33.18
CA LYS A 113 35.43 11.42 -32.42
C LYS A 113 34.68 11.40 -31.08
N VAL A 114 35.44 11.35 -29.99
CA VAL A 114 34.95 11.59 -28.63
C VAL A 114 34.91 13.10 -28.40
N PRO A 115 33.74 13.75 -28.17
CA PRO A 115 33.70 15.13 -27.67
C PRO A 115 33.75 15.14 -26.12
N PRO A 116 34.20 16.25 -25.51
CA PRO A 116 34.38 16.33 -24.06
C PRO A 116 33.04 16.40 -23.33
N VAL A 117 33.04 15.83 -22.12
CA VAL A 117 31.92 15.79 -21.19
C VAL A 117 31.59 17.19 -20.67
N HIS A 118 30.39 17.68 -20.98
CA HIS A 118 29.70 18.71 -20.20
C HIS A 118 28.25 18.27 -19.92
N LEU A 119 27.87 18.44 -18.66
CA LEU A 119 26.56 18.14 -18.08
C LEU A 119 25.43 18.86 -18.82
N GLY A 120 24.45 18.11 -19.33
CA GLY A 120 23.23 18.67 -19.94
C GLY A 120 22.36 17.58 -20.57
N VAL A 121 21.09 17.60 -20.22
CA VAL A 121 19.99 16.72 -20.66
C VAL A 121 19.84 16.77 -22.20
N ASP A 122 19.64 15.62 -22.88
CA ASP A 122 18.67 15.45 -23.99
C ASP A 122 18.68 14.01 -24.57
N GLY A 123 17.50 13.55 -25.00
CA GLY A 123 17.15 12.16 -25.30
C GLY A 123 17.66 11.59 -26.63
N ILE A 124 17.79 10.27 -26.68
CA ILE A 124 18.17 9.50 -27.88
C ILE A 124 16.90 9.04 -28.59
N SER A 125 16.68 9.49 -29.83
CA SER A 125 15.77 8.89 -30.80
C SER A 125 16.55 7.96 -31.73
N HIS A 126 16.09 6.72 -31.90
CA HIS A 126 16.65 5.79 -32.90
C HIS A 126 15.81 5.85 -34.18
N SER A 127 16.44 6.24 -35.29
CA SER A 127 15.91 6.08 -36.64
C SER A 127 16.31 4.72 -37.21
N ILE A 128 15.35 4.01 -37.79
CA ILE A 128 15.53 2.74 -38.51
C ILE A 128 15.82 3.07 -39.98
N PRO A 129 16.84 2.47 -40.65
CA PRO A 129 16.98 2.61 -42.09
C PRO A 129 16.18 1.54 -42.84
N GLU A 130 15.34 2.00 -43.78
CA GLU A 130 14.61 1.21 -44.76
C GLU A 130 15.51 0.75 -45.93
N GLY A 131 15.32 -0.51 -46.36
CA GLY A 131 15.27 -0.89 -47.79
C GLY A 131 16.56 -1.27 -48.53
N LEU A 132 16.62 -2.52 -49.01
CA LEU A 132 17.34 -2.89 -50.23
C LEU A 132 16.50 -3.90 -51.05
N ARG A 133 16.08 -3.49 -52.25
CA ARG A 133 15.25 -4.26 -53.19
C ARG A 133 16.12 -5.21 -54.02
N LEU A 134 15.64 -6.43 -54.25
CA LEU A 134 16.10 -7.29 -55.35
C LEU A 134 14.93 -7.50 -56.33
N CYS A 135 15.16 -7.17 -57.60
CA CYS A 135 14.26 -7.44 -58.72
C CYS A 135 14.69 -8.75 -59.41
N THR A 136 13.73 -9.62 -59.73
CA THR A 136 13.91 -10.67 -60.74
C THR A 136 12.72 -10.67 -61.70
N LEU A 137 13.01 -10.57 -63.00
CA LEU A 137 12.06 -10.59 -64.12
C LEU A 137 12.15 -11.92 -64.89
N GLY A 138 11.00 -12.39 -65.40
CA GLY A 138 10.84 -13.44 -66.41
C GLY A 138 10.18 -14.71 -65.85
N GLY A 139 9.17 -15.34 -66.45
CA GLY A 139 8.45 -15.14 -67.70
C GLY A 139 7.43 -16.29 -67.87
N VAL A 140 6.24 -15.93 -68.33
CA VAL A 140 4.99 -16.64 -68.70
C VAL A 140 5.08 -18.08 -69.27
N SER A 141 4.16 -18.98 -68.86
CA SER A 141 3.23 -19.72 -69.77
C SER A 141 2.17 -20.57 -69.02
N ALA A 142 0.96 -20.56 -69.58
CA ALA A 142 -0.32 -21.07 -69.07
C ALA A 142 -0.53 -22.60 -69.20
N PHE A 143 -1.50 -23.15 -68.45
CA PHE A 143 -2.37 -24.27 -68.87
C PHE A 143 -3.68 -24.29 -68.04
N GLU A 144 -4.81 -24.45 -68.72
CA GLU A 144 -6.18 -24.60 -68.21
C GLU A 144 -6.56 -26.07 -67.92
N ASP A 145 -7.70 -26.20 -67.23
CA ASP A 145 -8.70 -27.29 -67.22
C ASP A 145 -8.72 -28.43 -66.16
N SER A 146 -9.69 -28.26 -65.25
CA SER A 146 -10.88 -29.11 -64.98
C SER A 146 -10.80 -30.45 -64.22
N SER A 147 -11.92 -30.69 -63.51
CA SER A 147 -12.54 -31.96 -63.08
C SER A 147 -12.24 -32.55 -61.67
N ASP A 148 -13.19 -32.25 -60.77
CA ASP A 148 -14.02 -33.19 -59.98
C ASP A 148 -13.44 -34.55 -59.53
N SER A 149 -13.37 -34.78 -58.22
CA SER A 149 -13.70 -36.09 -57.63
C SER A 149 -13.91 -36.01 -56.12
N THR A 150 -14.74 -36.93 -55.66
CA THR A 150 -15.45 -36.97 -54.39
C THR A 150 -14.78 -37.90 -53.36
N LEU A 151 -15.24 -37.74 -52.11
CA LEU A 151 -15.38 -38.76 -51.05
C LEU A 151 -14.25 -39.01 -50.02
N ARG A 152 -14.73 -38.91 -48.77
CA ARG A 152 -14.41 -39.70 -47.55
C ARG A 152 -13.23 -39.27 -46.69
N THR A 153 -13.53 -38.42 -45.72
CA THR A 153 -12.85 -38.34 -44.42
C THR A 153 -13.46 -39.37 -43.45
N THR A 154 -12.66 -40.35 -43.05
CA THR A 154 -12.93 -41.30 -41.96
C THR A 154 -12.42 -40.72 -40.63
N ARG A 155 -13.29 -40.71 -39.62
CA ARG A 155 -12.93 -40.44 -38.21
C ARG A 155 -12.23 -41.67 -37.59
N PRO A 156 -11.29 -41.48 -36.65
CA PRO A 156 -10.94 -42.53 -35.68
C PRO A 156 -11.57 -42.28 -34.29
N PRO A 157 -11.60 -43.29 -33.41
CA PRO A 157 -12.74 -43.54 -32.53
C PRO A 157 -12.52 -43.20 -31.05
N ASN A 158 -13.66 -43.05 -30.38
CA ASN A 158 -13.86 -43.15 -28.92
C ASN A 158 -13.13 -44.36 -28.31
N ARG A 159 -12.35 -44.12 -27.25
CA ARG A 159 -11.99 -45.13 -26.25
C ARG A 159 -12.36 -44.62 -24.86
N ARG A 160 -13.31 -45.32 -24.23
CA ARG A 160 -13.50 -45.32 -22.77
C ARG A 160 -12.45 -46.24 -22.14
N PRO A 161 -12.01 -45.95 -20.91
CA PRO A 161 -11.75 -46.96 -19.90
C PRO A 161 -12.81 -46.85 -18.79
N THR A 162 -13.62 -47.89 -18.59
CA THR A 162 -13.48 -48.91 -17.53
C THR A 162 -13.45 -48.34 -16.11
N ARG A 163 -14.51 -48.75 -15.41
CA ARG A 163 -14.92 -48.44 -14.05
C ARG A 163 -14.11 -49.33 -13.12
N GLU A 164 -13.10 -48.77 -12.46
CA GLU A 164 -12.47 -49.39 -11.30
C GLU A 164 -12.57 -48.48 -10.08
N ARG A 165 -12.92 -49.14 -9.00
CA ARG A 165 -13.41 -48.64 -7.73
C ARG A 165 -12.20 -48.32 -6.85
N LEU A 166 -11.99 -47.05 -6.53
CA LEU A 166 -11.11 -46.63 -5.44
C LEU A 166 -11.91 -45.67 -4.55
N GLU A 167 -12.55 -46.28 -3.55
CA GLU A 167 -13.13 -45.60 -2.40
C GLU A 167 -11.99 -44.94 -1.62
N TRP A 168 -11.81 -43.62 -1.79
CA TRP A 168 -11.10 -42.80 -0.80
C TRP A 168 -12.14 -42.03 -0.01
N ILE A 169 -12.51 -42.62 1.12
CA ILE A 169 -13.24 -41.95 2.19
C ILE A 169 -12.35 -40.80 2.65
N VAL A 170 -12.71 -39.57 2.27
CA VAL A 170 -12.26 -38.37 2.97
C VAL A 170 -12.84 -38.50 4.38
N LYS A 171 -11.99 -38.92 5.33
CA LYS A 171 -12.32 -38.86 6.75
C LYS A 171 -12.69 -37.40 7.06
N PRO A 172 -13.90 -37.11 7.57
CA PRO A 172 -14.15 -35.80 8.15
C PRO A 172 -13.14 -35.61 9.28
N ALA A 173 -12.54 -34.41 9.33
CA ALA A 173 -11.72 -34.00 10.47
C ALA A 173 -12.53 -34.22 11.78
N PRO A 174 -11.90 -34.71 12.86
CA PRO A 174 -12.59 -34.91 14.13
C PRO A 174 -12.93 -33.53 14.69
N GLY A 175 -14.22 -33.19 14.69
CA GLY A 175 -14.70 -31.86 15.06
C GLY A 175 -16.03 -31.44 14.45
N ALA A 176 -16.77 -32.34 13.77
CA ALA A 176 -18.19 -32.14 13.50
C ALA A 176 -18.97 -32.25 14.82
N GLY A 177 -18.84 -31.21 15.66
CA GLY A 177 -19.80 -30.94 16.70
C GLY A 177 -21.16 -30.84 16.03
N SER A 178 -22.03 -31.80 16.33
CA SER A 178 -23.45 -31.70 16.02
C SER A 178 -23.92 -30.33 16.50
N TRP A 179 -24.47 -29.52 15.59
CA TRP A 179 -25.35 -28.41 15.98
C TRP A 179 -26.59 -29.07 16.59
N ALA A 180 -26.46 -29.49 17.86
CA ALA A 180 -27.53 -30.11 18.60
C ALA A 180 -28.68 -29.10 18.69
N ARG A 181 -29.90 -29.59 18.54
CA ARG A 181 -31.10 -28.81 18.87
C ARG A 181 -30.98 -28.41 20.34
N ALA A 182 -30.77 -27.11 20.58
CA ALA A 182 -31.15 -26.53 21.85
C ALA A 182 -32.68 -26.53 21.87
N ASP A 183 -33.27 -27.60 22.43
CA ASP A 183 -34.67 -27.59 22.84
C ASP A 183 -34.78 -26.69 24.07
N SER A 184 -34.78 -25.37 23.84
CA SER A 184 -35.20 -24.39 24.84
C SER A 184 -36.56 -23.85 24.41
N ASN A 185 -37.61 -24.35 25.06
CA ASN A 185 -38.93 -23.73 25.14
C ASN A 185 -38.85 -22.41 25.95
N GLY A 186 -38.00 -21.47 25.50
CA GLY A 186 -37.96 -20.09 25.96
C GLY A 186 -38.40 -19.22 24.79
N GLY A 187 -39.43 -18.39 24.99
CA GLY A 187 -39.95 -17.52 23.93
C GLY A 187 -38.83 -16.68 23.35
N PHE A 188 -38.57 -16.82 22.05
CA PHE A 188 -37.72 -15.88 21.34
C PHE A 188 -38.52 -14.58 21.21
N ASP A 189 -38.05 -13.50 21.83
CA ASP A 189 -38.72 -12.20 21.78
C ASP A 189 -38.76 -11.64 20.35
N LEU A 190 -37.83 -12.05 19.49
CA LEU A 190 -37.76 -11.65 18.09
C LEU A 190 -37.88 -12.83 17.14
N LEU A 191 -38.57 -12.59 16.03
CA LEU A 191 -38.82 -13.53 14.95
C LEU A 191 -38.36 -12.91 13.63
N VAL A 192 -37.62 -13.66 12.81
CA VAL A 192 -37.21 -13.18 11.48
C VAL A 192 -38.21 -13.69 10.46
N GLU A 193 -39.04 -12.79 9.90
CA GLU A 193 -40.02 -13.16 8.88
C GLU A 193 -39.36 -13.49 7.55
N LEU A 194 -38.39 -12.68 7.14
CA LEU A 194 -37.70 -12.85 5.87
C LEU A 194 -36.21 -12.57 6.06
N LEU A 195 -35.39 -13.54 5.66
CA LEU A 195 -33.94 -13.42 5.58
C LEU A 195 -33.50 -13.62 4.13
N CYS A 196 -32.97 -12.57 3.52
CA CYS A 196 -32.37 -12.66 2.19
C CYS A 196 -30.89 -12.30 2.27
N CYS A 197 -30.03 -13.24 1.89
CA CYS A 197 -28.59 -13.07 1.89
C CYS A 197 -28.05 -13.06 0.46
N TYR A 198 -27.24 -12.07 0.11
CA TYR A 198 -26.57 -11.96 -1.18
C TYR A 198 -25.06 -11.84 -0.96
N ILE A 199 -24.32 -12.85 -1.42
CA ILE A 199 -22.88 -12.97 -1.26
C ILE A 199 -22.23 -12.69 -2.62
N ASP A 200 -21.40 -11.65 -2.68
CA ASP A 200 -20.65 -11.28 -3.87
C ASP A 200 -19.20 -11.78 -3.76
N LEU A 201 -18.85 -12.73 -4.64
CA LEU A 201 -17.51 -13.32 -4.77
C LEU A 201 -16.77 -12.80 -6.01
N SER A 202 -17.23 -11.70 -6.62
CA SER A 202 -16.64 -11.15 -7.83
C SER A 202 -15.19 -10.67 -7.66
N SER A 203 -14.80 -10.27 -6.45
CA SER A 203 -13.42 -9.90 -6.11
C SER A 203 -12.82 -10.91 -5.12
N HIS A 204 -11.57 -10.67 -4.70
CA HIS A 204 -10.97 -11.45 -3.61
C HIS A 204 -11.48 -11.07 -2.21
N ILE A 205 -12.19 -9.94 -2.11
CA ILE A 205 -12.90 -9.44 -0.94
C ILE A 205 -14.35 -9.88 -1.04
N VAL A 206 -14.83 -10.63 -0.06
CA VAL A 206 -16.20 -11.14 -0.04
C VAL A 206 -17.11 -10.12 0.62
N ARG A 207 -18.11 -9.64 -0.12
CA ARG A 207 -19.12 -8.70 0.38
C ARG A 207 -20.44 -9.44 0.56
N VAL A 208 -21.03 -9.34 1.74
CA VAL A 208 -22.32 -9.96 2.02
C VAL A 208 -23.35 -8.91 2.39
N PHE A 209 -24.44 -8.90 1.64
CA PHE A 209 -25.61 -8.06 1.88
C PHE A 209 -26.72 -8.92 2.46
N LEU A 210 -27.12 -8.62 3.67
CA LEU A 210 -28.13 -9.35 4.43
C LEU A 210 -29.33 -8.44 4.68
N THR A 211 -30.48 -8.82 4.14
CA THR A 211 -31.76 -8.15 4.40
C THR A 211 -32.55 -8.96 5.41
N LEU A 212 -32.86 -8.33 6.54
CA LEU A 212 -33.61 -8.94 7.64
C LEU A 212 -34.92 -8.19 7.84
N LYS A 213 -36.04 -8.90 7.76
CA LYS A 213 -37.34 -8.40 8.24
C LYS A 213 -37.62 -9.04 9.59
N VAL A 214 -37.56 -8.24 10.65
CA VAL A 214 -37.65 -8.69 12.04
C VAL A 214 -38.97 -8.23 12.64
N GLU A 215 -39.67 -9.13 13.30
CA GLU A 215 -40.93 -8.95 14.02
C GLU A 215 -40.67 -9.16 15.53
N ASN A 216 -41.25 -8.31 16.39
CA ASN A 216 -41.24 -8.57 17.83
C ASN A 216 -42.42 -9.47 18.21
N SER A 217 -42.13 -10.74 18.51
CA SER A 217 -43.10 -11.72 19.01
C SER A 217 -43.17 -11.79 20.54
N GLY A 218 -42.30 -11.06 21.24
CA GLY A 218 -42.24 -10.99 22.70
C GLY A 218 -43.25 -10.00 23.30
N ALA A 219 -43.35 -10.03 24.64
CA ALA A 219 -44.25 -9.13 25.39
C ALA A 219 -43.63 -7.75 25.67
N SER A 220 -42.29 -7.65 25.65
CA SER A 220 -41.55 -6.42 25.90
C SER A 220 -41.04 -5.75 24.62
N PRO A 221 -40.93 -4.41 24.58
CA PRO A 221 -40.28 -3.73 23.46
C PRO A 221 -38.81 -4.13 23.33
N ALA A 222 -38.37 -4.44 22.11
CA ALA A 222 -36.99 -4.83 21.81
C ALA A 222 -36.20 -3.64 21.23
N SER A 223 -35.08 -3.28 21.86
CA SER A 223 -34.21 -2.17 21.41
C SER A 223 -33.02 -2.63 20.57
N GLU A 224 -32.72 -3.92 20.56
CA GLU A 224 -31.51 -4.47 19.93
C GLU A 224 -31.82 -5.74 19.14
N VAL A 225 -31.07 -5.97 18.07
CA VAL A 225 -31.14 -7.18 17.25
C VAL A 225 -29.75 -7.81 17.16
N LEU A 226 -29.64 -9.09 17.48
CA LEU A 226 -28.37 -9.82 17.47
C LEU A 226 -28.10 -10.48 16.11
N LEU A 227 -26.88 -10.31 15.62
CA LEU A 227 -26.32 -11.05 14.48
C LEU A 227 -25.35 -12.11 15.00
N ALA A 228 -25.48 -13.34 14.51
CA ALA A 228 -24.62 -14.46 14.89
C ALA A 228 -23.63 -14.80 13.78
N PHE A 229 -22.38 -15.07 14.16
CA PHE A 229 -21.32 -15.49 13.24
C PHE A 229 -20.61 -16.74 13.78
N PRO A 230 -20.37 -17.75 12.93
CA PRO A 230 -19.44 -18.84 13.26
C PRO A 230 -18.05 -18.29 13.58
N PRO A 231 -17.28 -18.92 14.49
CA PRO A 231 -15.96 -18.43 14.89
C PRO A 231 -15.00 -18.30 13.70
N THR A 232 -15.00 -19.27 12.78
CA THR A 232 -14.18 -19.25 11.56
C THR A 232 -14.48 -18.05 10.65
N LYS A 233 -15.75 -17.62 10.58
CA LYS A 233 -16.16 -16.47 9.77
C LYS A 233 -15.85 -15.16 10.48
N PHE A 234 -15.90 -15.16 11.80
CA PHE A 234 -15.63 -13.99 12.64
C PHE A 234 -14.15 -13.56 12.56
N GLU A 235 -13.21 -14.51 12.49
CA GLU A 235 -11.78 -14.20 12.32
C GLU A 235 -11.48 -13.41 11.03
N HIS A 236 -12.23 -13.71 9.97
CA HIS A 236 -12.09 -13.08 8.66
C HIS A 236 -12.91 -11.78 8.50
N LEU A 237 -13.66 -11.39 9.54
CA LEU A 237 -14.58 -10.25 9.49
C LEU A 237 -13.83 -8.92 9.63
N SER A 238 -13.86 -8.11 8.57
CA SER A 238 -13.22 -6.78 8.59
C SER A 238 -14.16 -5.68 9.08
N LEU A 239 -15.43 -5.75 8.68
CA LEU A 239 -16.39 -4.67 8.86
C LEU A 239 -17.81 -5.22 8.92
N VAL A 240 -18.63 -4.66 9.81
CA VAL A 240 -20.08 -4.83 9.84
C VAL A 240 -20.73 -3.45 9.87
N LYS A 241 -21.67 -3.20 8.98
CA LYS A 241 -22.51 -2.00 8.93
C LYS A 241 -23.96 -2.43 8.89
N ALA A 242 -24.83 -1.73 9.60
CA ALA A 242 -26.27 -1.95 9.55
C ALA A 242 -26.99 -0.62 9.31
N ALA A 243 -28.11 -0.68 8.60
CA ALA A 243 -28.99 0.46 8.38
C ALA A 243 -30.45 0.03 8.47
N SER A 244 -31.30 0.89 9.07
CA SER A 244 -32.75 0.74 8.98
C SER A 244 -33.24 1.29 7.66
N VAL A 245 -34.17 0.59 7.02
CA VAL A 245 -34.75 1.00 5.74
C VAL A 245 -36.11 1.66 5.98
N ALA A 246 -36.28 2.90 5.52
CA ALA A 246 -37.57 3.59 5.53
C ALA A 246 -38.00 3.98 4.10
N GLY A 247 -39.28 3.76 3.76
CA GLY A 247 -39.86 4.12 2.47
C GLY A 247 -40.03 2.96 1.47
N LYS A 248 -40.84 3.17 0.42
CA LYS A 248 -41.15 2.16 -0.61
C LYS A 248 -40.42 2.45 -1.94
N ARG A 249 -39.90 1.41 -2.59
CA ARG A 249 -39.32 1.41 -3.96
C ARG A 249 -38.15 2.40 -4.15
N LYS A 250 -38.35 3.49 -4.92
CA LYS A 250 -37.29 4.41 -5.41
C LYS A 250 -36.89 5.52 -4.42
N LYS A 251 -37.56 5.64 -3.28
CA LYS A 251 -37.23 6.58 -2.19
C LYS A 251 -36.93 5.82 -0.89
N LYS A 252 -36.07 4.80 -0.96
CA LYS A 252 -35.54 4.15 0.24
C LYS A 252 -34.56 5.12 0.90
N ALA A 253 -34.86 5.52 2.13
CA ALA A 253 -33.92 6.19 3.01
C ALA A 253 -33.23 5.13 3.86
N TYR A 254 -31.90 5.17 3.88
CA TYR A 254 -31.07 4.33 4.72
C TYR A 254 -30.56 5.17 5.88
N THR A 255 -30.95 4.80 7.10
CA THR A 255 -30.43 5.45 8.30
C THR A 255 -29.46 4.50 8.98
N PRO A 256 -28.17 4.88 9.14
CA PRO A 256 -27.18 4.01 9.75
C PRO A 256 -27.54 3.69 11.21
N LEU A 257 -27.27 2.46 11.62
CA LEU A 257 -27.47 1.97 12.98
C LEU A 257 -26.12 1.70 13.65
N SER A 258 -26.08 1.82 14.97
CA SER A 258 -24.90 1.44 15.75
C SER A 258 -24.79 -0.08 15.81
N VAL A 259 -23.59 -0.60 15.58
CA VAL A 259 -23.29 -2.04 15.60
C VAL A 259 -22.09 -2.26 16.48
N ASN A 260 -22.26 -3.00 17.58
CA ASN A 260 -21.21 -3.24 18.56
C ASN A 260 -21.02 -4.74 18.82
N PRO A 261 -19.76 -5.20 18.95
CA PRO A 261 -19.50 -6.59 19.31
C PRO A 261 -20.06 -6.86 20.71
N THR A 262 -20.78 -7.98 20.86
CA THR A 262 -21.46 -8.34 22.12
C THR A 262 -21.13 -9.78 22.48
N LYS A 263 -20.96 -10.05 23.77
CA LYS A 263 -20.78 -11.40 24.30
C LYS A 263 -22.12 -11.87 24.87
N VAL A 264 -22.51 -13.09 24.51
CA VAL A 264 -23.69 -13.78 25.02
C VAL A 264 -23.18 -15.04 25.70
N ASP A 265 -23.43 -15.17 27.01
CA ASP A 265 -22.77 -16.18 27.85
C ASP A 265 -23.24 -17.63 27.54
N ASP A 266 -24.43 -17.81 26.96
CA ASP A 266 -25.02 -19.11 26.60
C ASP A 266 -24.98 -19.43 25.09
N ALA A 267 -23.96 -18.92 24.39
CA ALA A 267 -23.83 -19.10 22.95
C ALA A 267 -23.45 -20.55 22.55
N PRO A 268 -24.18 -21.21 21.63
CA PRO A 268 -23.79 -22.52 21.13
C PRO A 268 -22.48 -22.42 20.32
N ASN A 269 -21.59 -23.42 20.48
CA ASN A 269 -20.37 -23.61 19.68
C ASN A 269 -19.49 -22.35 19.51
N GLU A 270 -19.33 -21.57 20.59
CA GLU A 270 -18.50 -20.35 20.62
C GLU A 270 -18.90 -19.27 19.59
N THR A 271 -20.18 -19.27 19.19
CA THR A 271 -20.75 -18.27 18.29
C THR A 271 -20.45 -16.85 18.79
N LYS A 272 -20.02 -15.97 17.88
CA LYS A 272 -19.75 -14.56 18.18
C LYS A 272 -20.90 -13.69 17.70
N PHE A 273 -21.18 -12.61 18.43
CA PHE A 273 -22.32 -11.75 18.16
C PHE A 273 -21.96 -10.29 17.93
N TYR A 274 -22.77 -9.65 17.10
CA TYR A 274 -22.90 -8.20 17.03
C TYR A 274 -24.32 -7.80 17.40
N ALA A 275 -24.47 -6.81 18.27
CA ALA A 275 -25.74 -6.18 18.57
C ALA A 275 -25.95 -4.96 17.68
N ILE A 276 -27.08 -4.90 17.00
CA ILE A 276 -27.55 -3.74 16.25
C ILE A 276 -28.54 -2.98 17.14
N SER A 277 -28.19 -1.75 17.52
CA SER A 277 -29.09 -0.89 18.29
C SER A 277 -30.11 -0.22 17.38
N LEU A 278 -31.39 -0.44 17.64
CA LEU A 278 -32.50 0.16 16.89
C LEU A 278 -32.70 1.62 17.31
N LEU A 279 -33.01 2.50 16.35
CA LEU A 279 -33.30 3.92 16.63
C LEU A 279 -34.57 4.11 17.47
N LYS A 280 -35.54 3.23 17.27
CA LYS A 280 -36.80 3.18 18.03
C LYS A 280 -36.98 1.74 18.51
N PRO A 281 -37.27 1.53 19.81
CA PRO A 281 -37.64 0.20 20.30
C PRO A 281 -38.83 -0.34 19.52
N LEU A 282 -38.73 -1.61 19.13
CA LEU A 282 -39.76 -2.32 18.38
C LEU A 282 -40.83 -2.81 19.35
N ASN A 283 -42.07 -2.33 19.23
CA ASN A 283 -43.16 -2.75 20.10
C ASN A 283 -43.64 -4.17 19.76
N PRO A 284 -44.33 -4.86 20.68
CA PRO A 284 -44.93 -6.18 20.38
C PRO A 284 -45.81 -6.15 19.12
N GLY A 285 -45.55 -7.07 18.18
CA GLY A 285 -46.22 -7.19 16.88
C GLY A 285 -45.74 -6.20 15.81
N GLU A 286 -44.80 -5.31 16.12
CA GLU A 286 -44.24 -4.37 15.15
C GLU A 286 -43.13 -5.05 14.34
N THR A 287 -43.02 -4.68 13.05
CA THR A 287 -41.99 -5.21 12.13
C THR A 287 -41.06 -4.10 11.65
N THR A 288 -39.76 -4.39 11.59
CA THR A 288 -38.76 -3.50 11.01
C THR A 288 -37.93 -4.22 9.94
N THR A 289 -37.37 -3.48 9.00
CA THR A 289 -36.47 -4.02 7.97
C THR A 289 -35.07 -3.44 8.13
N LEU A 290 -34.09 -4.32 8.27
CA LEU A 290 -32.68 -4.00 8.43
C LEU A 290 -31.92 -4.47 7.21
N GLU A 291 -31.04 -3.62 6.69
CA GLU A 291 -30.04 -4.00 5.69
C GLU A 291 -28.67 -3.97 6.34
N VAL A 292 -27.99 -5.11 6.33
CA VAL A 292 -26.68 -5.33 6.94
C VAL A 292 -25.68 -5.62 5.82
N LEU A 293 -24.56 -4.90 5.82
CA LEU A 293 -23.40 -5.19 4.98
C LEU A 293 -22.28 -5.65 5.90
N TYR A 294 -21.74 -6.83 5.62
CA TYR A 294 -20.47 -7.23 6.22
C TYR A 294 -19.46 -7.68 5.17
N VAL A 295 -18.19 -7.45 5.46
CA VAL A 295 -17.09 -7.65 4.53
C VAL A 295 -16.10 -8.63 5.14
N LEU A 296 -15.84 -9.72 4.42
CA LEU A 296 -14.89 -10.74 4.81
C LEU A 296 -13.64 -10.66 3.94
N THR A 297 -12.49 -10.77 4.57
CA THR A 297 -11.17 -10.84 3.95
C THR A 297 -10.60 -12.25 4.13
N HIS A 298 -9.63 -12.66 3.30
CA HIS A 298 -8.97 -13.97 3.43
C HIS A 298 -9.91 -15.20 3.45
N SER A 299 -11.14 -15.07 2.95
CA SER A 299 -12.15 -16.14 2.97
C SER A 299 -12.14 -17.01 1.70
N LEU A 300 -11.36 -16.62 0.69
CA LEU A 300 -11.17 -17.37 -0.55
C LEU A 300 -9.85 -18.12 -0.51
N GLU A 301 -9.91 -19.44 -0.60
CA GLU A 301 -8.73 -20.29 -0.56
C GLU A 301 -8.38 -20.80 -1.96
N PRO A 302 -7.19 -20.50 -2.50
CA PRO A 302 -6.77 -21.03 -3.78
C PRO A 302 -6.68 -22.55 -3.80
N PHE A 303 -7.36 -23.17 -4.76
CA PHE A 303 -7.29 -24.62 -4.99
C PHE A 303 -7.38 -24.94 -6.49
N PRO A 304 -6.30 -25.43 -7.12
CA PRO A 304 -5.04 -25.83 -6.49
C PRO A 304 -4.25 -24.67 -5.86
N ALA A 305 -3.49 -24.97 -4.81
CA ALA A 305 -2.71 -23.96 -4.08
C ALA A 305 -1.57 -23.36 -4.91
N GLU A 306 -1.11 -24.09 -5.95
CA GLU A 306 -0.08 -23.63 -6.88
C GLU A 306 -0.55 -23.86 -8.32
N ILE A 307 -0.29 -22.88 -9.19
CA ILE A 307 -0.66 -22.88 -10.61
C ILE A 307 0.52 -22.48 -11.50
N LYS A 308 0.58 -23.03 -12.70
CA LYS A 308 1.53 -22.57 -13.72
C LYS A 308 1.10 -21.23 -14.31
N GLN A 309 2.01 -20.60 -15.05
CA GLN A 309 1.79 -19.30 -15.68
C GLN A 309 0.55 -19.22 -16.58
N SER A 310 0.21 -20.31 -17.28
CA SER A 310 -0.90 -20.39 -18.24
C SER A 310 -2.18 -21.01 -17.68
N GLU A 311 -2.21 -21.34 -16.39
CA GLU A 311 -3.34 -22.00 -15.74
C GLU A 311 -4.26 -20.97 -15.09
N SER A 312 -5.57 -21.22 -15.14
CA SER A 312 -6.57 -20.39 -14.46
C SER A 312 -6.50 -20.58 -12.95
N GLN A 313 -6.75 -19.51 -12.20
CA GLN A 313 -6.87 -19.56 -10.76
C GLN A 313 -8.28 -20.01 -10.36
N LEU A 314 -8.35 -21.11 -9.61
CA LEU A 314 -9.56 -21.64 -9.01
C LEU A 314 -9.50 -21.47 -7.49
N VAL A 315 -10.63 -21.17 -6.85
CA VAL A 315 -10.70 -20.91 -5.41
C VAL A 315 -11.91 -21.60 -4.77
N TYR A 316 -11.76 -21.99 -3.51
CA TYR A 316 -12.85 -22.42 -2.65
C TYR A 316 -13.40 -21.24 -1.85
N TYR A 317 -14.72 -21.16 -1.77
CA TYR A 317 -15.44 -20.38 -0.79
C TYR A 317 -16.24 -21.32 0.11
N ARG A 318 -16.09 -21.18 1.43
CA ARG A 318 -16.80 -21.96 2.43
C ARG A 318 -17.76 -21.06 3.20
N ASP A 319 -19.03 -21.44 3.23
CA ASP A 319 -20.05 -20.75 4.02
C ASP A 319 -21.18 -21.74 4.35
N SER A 320 -22.40 -21.25 4.56
CA SER A 320 -23.59 -22.07 4.79
C SER A 320 -24.75 -21.67 3.87
N ALA A 321 -25.52 -22.67 3.42
CA ALA A 321 -26.77 -22.45 2.70
C ALA A 321 -27.86 -21.84 3.61
N ILE A 322 -27.81 -22.17 4.91
CA ILE A 322 -28.71 -21.62 5.94
C ILE A 322 -27.90 -20.65 6.82
N ILE A 323 -28.37 -19.41 6.96
CA ILE A 323 -27.58 -18.37 7.61
C ILE A 323 -27.78 -18.53 9.11
N LEU A 324 -26.67 -18.51 9.84
CA LEU A 324 -26.70 -18.64 11.28
C LEU A 324 -27.46 -17.45 11.89
N SER A 325 -28.58 -17.72 12.55
CA SER A 325 -29.43 -16.72 13.21
C SER A 325 -29.73 -17.19 14.63
N PRO A 326 -29.65 -16.33 15.66
CA PRO A 326 -30.07 -16.68 17.01
C PRO A 326 -31.60 -16.73 17.17
N TYR A 327 -32.34 -16.25 16.16
CA TYR A 327 -33.79 -16.19 16.14
C TYR A 327 -34.36 -17.21 15.15
N PRO A 328 -35.60 -17.70 15.37
CA PRO A 328 -36.31 -18.50 14.38
C PRO A 328 -36.55 -17.69 13.10
N VAL A 329 -36.42 -18.35 11.94
CA VAL A 329 -36.55 -17.73 10.61
C VAL A 329 -37.70 -18.38 9.84
N LYS A 330 -38.73 -17.62 9.47
CA LYS A 330 -39.89 -18.13 8.68
C LYS A 330 -39.47 -18.46 7.24
N GLU A 331 -38.83 -17.52 6.56
CA GLU A 331 -38.39 -17.71 5.17
C GLU A 331 -36.94 -17.24 4.97
N GLN A 332 -36.13 -18.08 4.34
CA GLN A 332 -34.75 -17.75 4.01
C GLN A 332 -34.41 -18.04 2.54
N THR A 333 -33.69 -17.10 1.92
CA THR A 333 -33.01 -17.29 0.63
C THR A 333 -31.55 -16.83 0.69
N THR A 334 -30.68 -17.53 -0.04
CA THR A 334 -29.26 -17.17 -0.14
C THR A 334 -28.80 -17.22 -1.60
N TYR A 335 -28.22 -16.12 -2.06
CA TYR A 335 -27.71 -15.94 -3.41
C TYR A 335 -26.19 -15.77 -3.33
N ILE A 336 -25.47 -16.50 -4.18
CA ILE A 336 -24.01 -16.40 -4.30
C ILE A 336 -23.67 -16.04 -5.74
N LYS A 337 -23.04 -14.90 -5.94
CA LYS A 337 -22.57 -14.43 -7.24
C LYS A 337 -21.08 -14.74 -7.42
N THR A 338 -20.75 -15.49 -8.46
CA THR A 338 -19.39 -15.79 -8.87
C THR A 338 -18.90 -14.79 -9.93
N PRO A 339 -17.58 -14.56 -10.06
CA PRO A 339 -17.01 -13.64 -11.05
C PRO A 339 -17.20 -14.14 -12.49
N SER A 340 -17.27 -15.46 -12.66
CA SER A 340 -17.43 -16.11 -13.96
C SER A 340 -18.49 -17.21 -13.91
N THR A 341 -18.91 -17.68 -15.09
CA THR A 341 -19.79 -18.86 -15.24
C THR A 341 -19.02 -20.18 -15.11
N ARG A 342 -17.72 -20.16 -14.81
CA ARG A 342 -16.89 -21.37 -14.65
C ARG A 342 -16.83 -21.73 -13.17
N VAL A 343 -17.78 -22.58 -12.76
CA VAL A 343 -17.85 -23.19 -11.43
C VAL A 343 -17.63 -24.69 -11.62
N GLU A 344 -16.57 -25.20 -11.00
CA GLU A 344 -16.15 -26.61 -11.08
C GLU A 344 -17.08 -27.50 -10.25
N SER A 345 -17.37 -27.09 -9.01
CA SER A 345 -18.27 -27.82 -8.12
C SER A 345 -18.92 -26.91 -7.09
N TYR A 346 -20.10 -27.31 -6.60
CA TYR A 346 -20.77 -26.67 -5.48
C TYR A 346 -21.57 -27.71 -4.69
N THR A 347 -21.67 -27.53 -3.38
CA THR A 347 -22.51 -28.40 -2.53
C THR A 347 -23.98 -28.20 -2.88
N ARG A 348 -24.71 -29.29 -3.13
CA ARG A 348 -26.16 -29.25 -3.39
C ARG A 348 -26.92 -29.43 -2.08
N VAL A 349 -27.68 -28.41 -1.70
CA VAL A 349 -28.59 -28.44 -0.55
C VAL A 349 -29.96 -28.05 -1.08
N GLU A 350 -30.83 -29.04 -1.28
CA GLU A 350 -32.11 -28.80 -1.95
C GLU A 350 -33.07 -27.93 -1.11
N PRO A 351 -33.79 -26.98 -1.72
CA PRO A 351 -33.73 -26.61 -3.14
C PRO A 351 -32.49 -25.75 -3.47
N SER A 352 -31.75 -26.14 -4.52
CA SER A 352 -30.64 -25.34 -5.05
C SER A 352 -30.72 -25.19 -6.57
N ASN A 353 -30.48 -23.99 -7.08
CA ASN A 353 -30.47 -23.72 -8.52
C ASN A 353 -29.29 -22.83 -8.89
N ARG A 354 -28.82 -22.95 -10.13
CA ARG A 354 -27.74 -22.14 -10.68
C ARG A 354 -28.15 -21.55 -12.02
N VAL A 355 -28.06 -20.24 -12.12
CA VAL A 355 -28.39 -19.48 -13.34
C VAL A 355 -27.23 -18.55 -13.66
N GLY A 356 -26.51 -18.84 -14.74
CA GLY A 356 -25.35 -18.05 -15.16
C GLY A 356 -24.25 -17.99 -14.08
N THR A 357 -24.01 -16.80 -13.55
CA THR A 357 -23.02 -16.48 -12.50
C THR A 357 -23.62 -16.54 -11.09
N GLU A 358 -24.92 -16.80 -10.94
CA GLU A 358 -25.59 -16.78 -9.64
C GLU A 358 -26.03 -18.19 -9.22
N LEU A 359 -25.74 -18.55 -7.97
CA LEU A 359 -26.23 -19.76 -7.31
C LEU A 359 -27.28 -19.33 -6.27
N LYS A 360 -28.48 -19.92 -6.33
CA LYS A 360 -29.56 -19.74 -5.36
C LYS A 360 -29.66 -21.00 -4.48
N TYR A 361 -29.62 -20.79 -3.17
CA TYR A 361 -29.95 -21.75 -2.13
C TYR A 361 -31.26 -21.33 -1.45
N GLY A 362 -32.17 -22.29 -1.28
CA GLY A 362 -33.52 -22.01 -0.78
C GLY A 362 -34.52 -21.75 -1.92
N GLU A 363 -35.80 -21.57 -1.60
CA GLU A 363 -36.32 -20.99 -0.37
C GLU A 363 -36.46 -22.03 0.75
N TYR A 364 -35.91 -21.72 1.93
CA TYR A 364 -36.01 -22.57 3.11
C TYR A 364 -37.08 -21.99 4.05
N VAL A 365 -38.08 -22.80 4.37
CA VAL A 365 -39.18 -22.41 5.28
C VAL A 365 -38.93 -22.95 6.69
N ASP A 366 -39.38 -22.20 7.69
CA ASP A 366 -39.45 -22.50 9.12
C ASP A 366 -38.19 -23.14 9.69
N ARG A 367 -37.14 -22.31 9.84
CA ARG A 367 -35.85 -22.73 10.37
C ARG A 367 -35.71 -22.38 11.82
N ALA A 368 -35.29 -23.40 12.59
CA ALA A 368 -34.97 -23.25 13.99
C ALA A 368 -33.75 -22.31 14.18
N PRO A 369 -33.67 -21.64 15.34
CA PRO A 369 -32.49 -20.91 15.77
C PRO A 369 -31.22 -21.75 15.64
N TYR A 370 -30.11 -21.08 15.31
CA TYR A 370 -28.78 -21.66 15.15
C TYR A 370 -28.69 -22.82 14.16
N SER A 371 -29.63 -22.88 13.20
CA SER A 371 -29.54 -23.84 12.10
C SER A 371 -28.39 -23.48 11.15
N PHE A 372 -27.64 -24.51 10.73
CA PHE A 372 -26.44 -24.36 9.92
C PHE A 372 -26.35 -25.52 8.92
N SER A 373 -25.97 -25.23 7.67
CA SER A 373 -25.87 -26.21 6.59
C SER A 373 -24.68 -25.86 5.69
N PRO A 374 -23.49 -26.42 5.97
CA PRO A 374 -22.25 -26.01 5.33
C PRO A 374 -22.28 -26.25 3.82
N VAL A 375 -21.79 -25.28 3.06
CA VAL A 375 -21.63 -25.35 1.61
C VAL A 375 -20.22 -24.93 1.20
N ILE A 376 -19.74 -25.56 0.14
CA ILE A 376 -18.47 -25.23 -0.49
C ILE A 376 -18.75 -24.95 -1.96
N VAL A 377 -18.20 -23.84 -2.46
CA VAL A 377 -18.27 -23.47 -3.88
C VAL A 377 -16.85 -23.38 -4.43
N HIS A 378 -16.58 -24.09 -5.52
CA HIS A 378 -15.30 -24.13 -6.22
C HIS A 378 -15.44 -23.51 -7.60
N PHE A 379 -14.77 -22.38 -7.83
CA PHE A 379 -14.98 -21.57 -9.03
C PHE A 379 -13.72 -20.87 -9.50
N GLU A 380 -13.72 -20.44 -10.75
CA GLU A 380 -12.62 -19.68 -11.34
C GLU A 380 -12.70 -18.21 -10.94
N ASN A 381 -11.61 -17.71 -10.34
CA ASN A 381 -11.42 -16.32 -10.00
C ASN A 381 -10.01 -15.88 -10.37
N ASN A 382 -9.86 -15.28 -11.55
CA ASN A 382 -8.59 -14.76 -12.05
C ASN A 382 -8.34 -13.29 -11.66
N HIS A 383 -9.15 -12.71 -10.77
CA HIS A 383 -8.79 -11.39 -10.23
C HIS A 383 -7.51 -11.51 -9.39
N PRO A 384 -6.63 -10.50 -9.42
CA PRO A 384 -5.41 -10.53 -8.64
C PRO A 384 -5.75 -10.24 -7.16
N PHE A 385 -5.18 -11.04 -6.26
CA PHE A 385 -5.52 -10.98 -4.81
C PHE A 385 -4.53 -10.04 -4.12
N SER A 386 -4.94 -8.79 -3.94
CA SER A 386 -4.08 -7.69 -3.47
C SER A 386 -4.14 -7.60 -1.95
N VAL A 387 -3.11 -8.13 -1.30
CA VAL A 387 -2.99 -8.10 0.16
C VAL A 387 -1.72 -7.35 0.53
N VAL A 388 -1.88 -6.28 1.29
CA VAL A 388 -0.76 -5.55 1.89
C VAL A 388 -0.60 -6.05 3.31
N GLU A 389 0.47 -6.80 3.57
CA GLU A 389 0.77 -7.33 4.91
C GLU A 389 0.95 -6.19 5.92
N GLU A 390 1.63 -5.11 5.50
CA GLU A 390 1.86 -3.93 6.33
C GLU A 390 1.80 -2.65 5.48
N LEU A 391 0.96 -1.72 5.91
CA LEU A 391 0.87 -0.36 5.37
C LEU A 391 1.23 0.64 6.46
N LEU A 392 2.40 1.28 6.31
CA LEU A 392 2.76 2.45 7.11
C LEU A 392 2.42 3.70 6.32
N ARG A 393 1.44 4.48 6.79
CA ARG A 393 1.08 5.77 6.22
C ARG A 393 1.46 6.88 7.18
N GLU A 394 2.31 7.78 6.73
CA GLU A 394 2.72 8.97 7.46
C GLU A 394 2.11 10.21 6.82
N VAL A 395 1.43 11.03 7.61
CA VAL A 395 0.82 12.30 7.20
C VAL A 395 1.49 13.41 7.99
N GLU A 396 2.40 14.13 7.35
CA GLU A 396 3.14 15.24 7.94
C GLU A 396 2.47 16.57 7.61
N ILE A 397 2.05 17.29 8.65
CA ILE A 397 1.44 18.61 8.51
C ILE A 397 2.54 19.66 8.56
N SER A 398 2.65 20.48 7.51
CA SER A 398 3.55 21.62 7.49
C SER A 398 2.77 22.93 7.39
N HIS A 399 2.89 23.78 8.41
CA HIS A 399 2.31 25.13 8.41
C HIS A 399 2.87 26.04 7.32
N TRP A 400 3.96 25.65 6.66
CA TRP A 400 4.51 26.33 5.49
C TRP A 400 3.67 26.14 4.21
N GLY A 401 2.55 25.42 4.30
CA GLY A 401 1.49 25.45 3.28
C GLY A 401 1.18 24.12 2.60
N SER A 402 1.74 23.00 3.08
CA SER A 402 1.46 21.67 2.50
C SER A 402 1.30 20.59 3.56
N VAL A 403 0.56 19.56 3.21
CA VAL A 403 0.55 18.28 3.93
C VAL A 403 1.31 17.29 3.04
N GLN A 404 2.30 16.62 3.60
CA GLN A 404 3.10 15.61 2.91
C GLN A 404 2.66 14.22 3.36
N ILE A 405 2.37 13.36 2.40
CA ILE A 405 1.96 11.99 2.67
C ILE A 405 3.06 11.06 2.16
N THR A 406 3.49 10.13 3.01
CA THR A 406 4.41 9.06 2.65
C THR A 406 3.82 7.71 3.06
N GLU A 407 3.67 6.81 2.11
CA GLU A 407 3.04 5.50 2.29
C GLU A 407 4.03 4.40 1.92
N SER A 408 4.35 3.53 2.87
CA SER A 408 5.19 2.35 2.65
C SER A 408 4.32 1.09 2.60
N TYR A 409 4.46 0.34 1.52
CA TYR A 409 3.68 -0.85 1.22
C TYR A 409 4.54 -2.10 1.26
N LYS A 410 4.07 -3.14 1.96
CA LYS A 410 4.52 -4.52 1.80
C LYS A 410 3.41 -5.34 1.12
N LEU A 411 3.36 -5.28 -0.21
CA LEU A 411 2.33 -5.93 -1.03
C LEU A 411 2.70 -7.39 -1.30
N VAL A 412 1.72 -8.28 -1.20
CA VAL A 412 1.82 -9.70 -1.54
C VAL A 412 0.64 -10.10 -2.41
N HIS A 413 0.89 -10.90 -3.44
CA HIS A 413 -0.19 -11.53 -4.17
C HIS A 413 -0.64 -12.80 -3.44
N ALA A 414 -1.78 -12.74 -2.74
CA ALA A 414 -2.31 -13.85 -1.93
C ALA A 414 -3.06 -14.94 -2.73
N GLY A 415 -2.95 -14.94 -4.05
CA GLY A 415 -3.60 -15.92 -4.92
C GLY A 415 -2.86 -17.26 -4.95
N ALA A 416 -3.25 -18.12 -5.89
CA ALA A 416 -2.56 -19.41 -6.10
C ALA A 416 -1.08 -19.17 -6.44
N ARG A 417 -0.18 -19.85 -5.72
CA ARG A 417 1.27 -19.64 -5.85
C ARG A 417 1.77 -20.00 -7.23
N HIS A 418 2.75 -19.27 -7.73
CA HIS A 418 3.36 -19.60 -9.01
C HIS A 418 4.16 -20.91 -8.94
N LYS A 419 3.85 -21.85 -9.83
CA LYS A 419 4.56 -23.12 -9.98
C LYS A 419 5.36 -23.16 -11.28
N GLY A 420 6.63 -23.56 -11.15
CA GLY A 420 7.53 -23.76 -12.28
C GLY A 420 8.34 -22.51 -12.59
N VAL A 421 8.79 -22.40 -13.85
CA VAL A 421 9.62 -21.29 -14.31
C VAL A 421 8.77 -20.18 -14.90
N PHE A 422 9.12 -18.94 -14.57
CA PHE A 422 8.55 -17.78 -15.23
C PHE A 422 9.16 -17.62 -16.62
N SER A 423 8.31 -17.61 -17.65
CA SER A 423 8.69 -17.35 -19.03
C SER A 423 8.18 -15.98 -19.46
N ARG A 424 9.11 -15.02 -19.60
CA ARG A 424 8.81 -13.68 -20.11
C ARG A 424 8.24 -13.72 -21.53
N VAL A 425 8.77 -14.60 -22.38
CA VAL A 425 8.31 -14.76 -23.78
C VAL A 425 6.84 -15.19 -23.80
N GLU A 426 6.46 -16.14 -22.94
CA GLU A 426 5.06 -16.58 -22.86
C GLU A 426 4.14 -15.49 -22.31
N TYR A 427 4.60 -14.78 -21.28
CA TYR A 427 3.85 -13.68 -20.66
C TYR A 427 3.53 -12.57 -21.66
N GLN A 428 4.50 -12.20 -22.49
CA GLN A 428 4.38 -11.12 -23.47
C GLN A 428 3.69 -11.56 -24.77
N SER A 429 3.91 -12.78 -25.23
CA SER A 429 3.31 -13.28 -26.48
C SER A 429 1.84 -13.67 -26.35
N LYS A 430 1.40 -14.07 -25.15
CA LYS A 430 0.02 -14.55 -24.90
C LYS A 430 -0.60 -13.91 -23.65
N PRO A 431 -0.77 -12.58 -23.61
CA PRO A 431 -1.20 -11.87 -22.40
C PRO A 431 -2.64 -12.18 -21.94
N SER A 432 -3.47 -12.80 -22.79
CA SER A 432 -4.85 -13.22 -22.47
C SER A 432 -4.95 -14.59 -21.81
N ILE A 433 -3.88 -15.39 -21.87
CA ILE A 433 -3.84 -16.77 -21.36
C ILE A 433 -2.75 -16.91 -20.28
N SER A 434 -1.61 -16.25 -20.49
CA SER A 434 -0.45 -16.32 -19.62
C SER A 434 -0.47 -15.16 -18.62
N GLY A 435 -0.50 -15.49 -17.33
CA GLY A 435 -0.48 -14.53 -16.22
C GLY A 435 -1.75 -13.70 -16.08
N VAL A 436 -2.92 -14.29 -16.35
CA VAL A 436 -4.21 -13.62 -16.20
C VAL A 436 -4.48 -13.22 -14.75
N SER A 437 -4.07 -14.05 -13.79
CA SER A 437 -4.21 -13.77 -12.36
C SER A 437 -3.16 -12.81 -11.80
N SER A 438 -2.12 -12.46 -12.57
CA SER A 438 -1.01 -11.63 -12.09
C SER A 438 -1.31 -10.12 -12.08
N PHE A 439 -0.59 -9.37 -11.25
CA PHE A 439 -0.64 -7.91 -11.28
C PHE A 439 0.19 -7.35 -12.43
N LYS A 440 -0.48 -6.63 -13.34
CA LYS A 440 0.15 -5.81 -14.37
C LYS A 440 0.28 -4.36 -13.92
N HIS A 441 -0.83 -3.82 -13.42
CA HIS A 441 -0.93 -2.45 -12.94
C HIS A 441 -1.67 -2.44 -11.62
N LEU A 442 -1.32 -1.48 -10.75
CA LEU A 442 -2.04 -1.15 -9.53
C LEU A 442 -2.55 0.27 -9.67
N LEU A 443 -3.78 0.51 -9.23
CA LEU A 443 -4.41 1.83 -9.28
C LEU A 443 -4.58 2.36 -7.86
N ALA A 444 -3.96 3.50 -7.57
CA ALA A 444 -4.21 4.28 -6.37
C ALA A 444 -5.15 5.45 -6.69
N ARG A 445 -6.18 5.64 -5.87
CA ARG A 445 -7.06 6.82 -5.91
C ARG A 445 -6.60 7.80 -4.84
N LEU A 446 -5.97 8.87 -5.29
CA LEU A 446 -5.42 9.92 -4.44
C LEU A 446 -6.39 11.11 -4.37
N PRO A 447 -6.25 11.99 -3.35
CA PRO A 447 -7.01 13.23 -3.26
C PRO A 447 -6.82 14.14 -4.49
N PRO A 448 -7.69 15.14 -4.71
CA PRO A 448 -7.49 16.11 -5.78
C PRO A 448 -6.28 17.01 -5.51
N ARG A 449 -5.77 17.65 -6.57
CA ARG A 449 -4.67 18.64 -6.53
C ARG A 449 -3.37 18.13 -5.89
N VAL A 450 -3.14 16.83 -6.01
CA VAL A 450 -1.89 16.20 -5.62
C VAL A 450 -0.74 16.72 -6.48
N HIS A 451 0.40 16.99 -5.84
CA HIS A 451 1.64 17.42 -6.48
C HIS A 451 2.85 16.66 -5.91
N SER A 452 4.00 16.79 -6.59
CA SER A 452 5.27 16.18 -6.14
C SER A 452 5.18 14.67 -5.87
N VAL A 453 4.43 13.95 -6.70
CA VAL A 453 4.28 12.49 -6.55
C VAL A 453 5.58 11.80 -6.89
N TYR A 454 6.00 10.88 -6.03
CA TYR A 454 7.13 9.99 -6.29
C TYR A 454 6.76 8.55 -5.96
N TYR A 455 7.34 7.63 -6.73
CA TYR A 455 7.17 6.19 -6.59
C TYR A 455 8.54 5.52 -6.63
N ARG A 456 8.92 4.90 -5.51
CA ARG A 456 10.25 4.33 -5.32
C ARG A 456 10.18 2.99 -4.60
N ASP A 457 11.20 2.17 -4.77
CA ASP A 457 11.44 0.98 -3.97
C ASP A 457 12.76 1.08 -3.21
N GLY A 458 13.16 -0.02 -2.55
CA GLY A 458 14.40 -0.05 -1.77
C GLY A 458 15.68 0.18 -2.58
N ILE A 459 15.65 0.02 -3.91
CA ILE A 459 16.81 0.21 -4.80
C ILE A 459 16.77 1.52 -5.58
N GLY A 460 15.65 2.24 -5.57
CA GLY A 460 15.57 3.59 -6.12
C GLY A 460 14.24 3.91 -6.79
N ASN A 461 14.25 4.89 -7.69
CA ASN A 461 13.04 5.33 -8.38
C ASN A 461 12.51 4.26 -9.35
N ILE A 462 11.19 4.19 -9.50
CA ILE A 462 10.51 3.40 -10.53
C ILE A 462 9.80 4.38 -11.46
N SER A 463 10.19 4.42 -12.73
CA SER A 463 9.66 5.37 -13.71
C SER A 463 8.34 4.93 -14.34
N THR A 464 7.95 3.66 -14.18
CA THR A 464 6.73 3.07 -14.74
C THR A 464 5.49 3.43 -13.92
N SER A 465 5.12 4.71 -13.97
CA SER A 465 3.95 5.26 -13.29
C SER A 465 3.27 6.34 -14.13
N HIS A 466 1.95 6.45 -14.01
CA HIS A 466 1.12 7.42 -14.72
C HIS A 466 0.17 8.11 -13.75
N LEU A 467 0.27 9.44 -13.65
CA LEU A 467 -0.64 10.27 -12.85
C LEU A 467 -1.63 10.98 -13.76
N ARG A 468 -2.93 10.79 -13.50
CA ARG A 468 -4.02 11.53 -14.11
C ARG A 468 -4.72 12.33 -13.02
N SER A 469 -4.66 13.65 -13.11
CA SER A 469 -5.27 14.53 -12.11
C SER A 469 -6.54 15.16 -12.66
N ASP A 470 -7.66 14.91 -11.98
CA ASP A 470 -8.93 15.58 -12.19
C ASP A 470 -9.22 16.60 -11.08
N SER A 471 -10.20 17.47 -11.30
CA SER A 471 -10.64 18.44 -10.28
C SER A 471 -11.20 17.81 -9.00
N LYS A 472 -11.69 16.57 -9.09
CA LYS A 472 -12.34 15.85 -7.97
C LYS A 472 -11.47 14.76 -7.35
N LYS A 473 -10.52 14.20 -8.11
CA LYS A 473 -9.70 13.06 -7.70
C LYS A 473 -8.42 13.00 -8.54
N SER A 474 -7.40 12.34 -8.05
CA SER A 474 -6.24 11.98 -8.85
C SER A 474 -6.11 10.45 -8.91
N GLU A 475 -5.90 9.92 -10.11
CA GLU A 475 -5.68 8.51 -10.37
C GLU A 475 -4.20 8.29 -10.65
N PHE A 476 -3.57 7.47 -9.82
CA PHE A 476 -2.16 7.13 -9.93
C PHE A 476 -2.02 5.65 -10.25
N GLU A 477 -1.70 5.36 -11.51
CA GLU A 477 -1.49 4.00 -12.01
C GLU A 477 -0.01 3.67 -11.94
N ILE A 478 0.35 2.59 -11.27
CA ILE A 478 1.73 2.15 -11.10
C ILE A 478 1.91 0.75 -11.67
N GLU A 479 3.04 0.54 -12.32
CA GLU A 479 3.50 -0.78 -12.75
C GLU A 479 4.74 -1.15 -11.93
N PRO A 480 4.67 -2.20 -11.09
CA PRO A 480 5.83 -2.72 -10.39
C PRO A 480 6.94 -3.17 -11.35
N ARG A 481 8.20 -3.23 -10.89
CA ARG A 481 9.36 -3.63 -11.75
C ARG A 481 9.21 -5.00 -12.41
N TYR A 482 8.40 -5.88 -11.83
CA TYR A 482 8.08 -7.19 -12.34
C TYR A 482 6.61 -7.50 -12.05
N PRO A 483 5.94 -8.29 -12.91
CA PRO A 483 4.58 -8.71 -12.65
C PRO A 483 4.53 -9.55 -11.38
N LEU A 484 3.54 -9.33 -10.53
CA LEU A 484 3.40 -10.11 -9.30
C LEU A 484 2.51 -11.30 -9.57
N PHE A 485 3.08 -12.50 -9.57
CA PHE A 485 2.35 -13.77 -9.53
C PHE A 485 2.08 -14.19 -8.10
N GLY A 486 1.17 -15.14 -7.88
CA GLY A 486 0.81 -15.57 -6.54
C GLY A 486 2.02 -16.00 -5.71
N GLY A 487 2.08 -15.52 -4.47
CA GLY A 487 3.18 -15.69 -3.54
C GLY A 487 4.33 -14.68 -3.70
N TRP A 488 4.39 -13.91 -4.79
CA TRP A 488 5.42 -12.89 -4.96
C TRP A 488 5.08 -11.65 -4.13
N ARG A 489 6.14 -10.96 -3.69
CA ARG A 489 6.06 -9.81 -2.79
C ARG A 489 6.72 -8.60 -3.43
N ALA A 490 6.14 -7.41 -3.25
CA ALA A 490 6.74 -6.15 -3.65
C ALA A 490 6.69 -5.16 -2.50
N THR A 491 7.82 -4.50 -2.25
CA THR A 491 7.93 -3.43 -1.27
C THR A 491 8.22 -2.12 -1.97
N PHE A 492 7.37 -1.12 -1.77
CA PHE A 492 7.53 0.18 -2.41
C PHE A 492 6.98 1.30 -1.54
N VAL A 493 7.37 2.53 -1.85
CA VAL A 493 6.94 3.75 -1.19
C VAL A 493 6.31 4.67 -2.23
N ILE A 494 5.12 5.16 -1.91
CA ILE A 494 4.45 6.23 -2.65
C ILE A 494 4.46 7.46 -1.74
N GLY A 495 4.90 8.60 -2.26
CA GLY A 495 4.74 9.85 -1.53
C GLY A 495 4.23 10.97 -2.41
N TYR A 496 3.49 11.89 -1.81
CA TYR A 496 2.82 12.96 -2.52
C TYR A 496 2.47 14.12 -1.58
N GLY A 497 2.41 15.33 -2.13
CA GLY A 497 2.01 16.53 -1.41
C GLY A 497 0.59 16.97 -1.79
N VAL A 498 -0.12 17.52 -0.81
CA VAL A 498 -1.43 18.17 -1.00
C VAL A 498 -1.45 19.54 -0.33
N PRO A 499 -2.25 20.50 -0.84
CA PRO A 499 -2.32 21.85 -0.28
C PRO A 499 -2.98 21.83 1.11
N LEU A 500 -2.38 22.54 2.08
CA LEU A 500 -2.82 22.54 3.48
C LEU A 500 -4.29 22.99 3.66
N GLN A 501 -4.70 24.00 2.91
CA GLN A 501 -6.02 24.64 3.00
C GLN A 501 -7.22 23.71 2.75
N ASP A 502 -7.01 22.56 2.11
CA ASP A 502 -8.09 21.59 1.83
C ASP A 502 -8.33 20.62 2.97
N PHE A 503 -7.35 20.42 3.85
CA PHE A 503 -7.35 19.34 4.83
C PHE A 503 -7.19 19.84 6.27
N LEU A 504 -6.62 21.02 6.48
CA LEU A 504 -6.49 21.63 7.80
C LEU A 504 -7.48 22.78 7.95
N PHE A 505 -8.30 22.70 8.99
CA PHE A 505 -9.36 23.66 9.29
C PHE A 505 -9.20 24.20 10.72
N GLU A 506 -9.82 25.36 10.96
CA GLU A 506 -9.81 26.03 12.27
C GLU A 506 -11.23 26.10 12.84
N SER A 507 -11.39 25.74 14.10
CA SER A 507 -12.63 25.89 14.86
C SER A 507 -12.70 27.29 15.47
N PHE A 508 -13.92 27.72 15.81
CA PHE A 508 -14.15 29.00 16.51
C PHE A 508 -13.37 29.10 17.83
N ASP A 509 -13.12 27.96 18.49
CA ASP A 509 -12.39 27.88 19.76
C ASP A 509 -10.85 27.98 19.60
N GLY A 510 -10.34 28.28 18.40
CA GLY A 510 -8.91 28.36 18.10
C GLY A 510 -8.20 27.00 17.96
N ARG A 511 -8.95 25.90 18.04
CA ARG A 511 -8.43 24.54 17.77
C ARG A 511 -8.31 24.30 16.28
N ARG A 512 -7.28 23.58 15.86
CA ARG A 512 -7.12 23.13 14.47
C ARG A 512 -7.50 21.67 14.36
N TYR A 513 -8.08 21.29 13.24
CA TYR A 513 -8.37 19.90 12.94
C TYR A 513 -7.97 19.52 11.52
N LEU A 514 -7.23 18.42 11.42
CA LEU A 514 -6.95 17.74 10.18
C LEU A 514 -8.16 16.86 9.84
N ASN A 515 -8.65 16.90 8.61
CA ASN A 515 -9.63 15.95 8.08
C ASN A 515 -9.00 15.23 6.90
N PHE A 516 -8.73 13.93 7.04
CA PHE A 516 -8.06 13.14 6.00
C PHE A 516 -8.64 11.72 5.92
N SER A 517 -8.33 10.97 4.87
CA SER A 517 -8.87 9.60 4.68
C SER A 517 -8.02 8.55 5.38
N PHE A 518 -8.64 7.62 6.12
CA PHE A 518 -7.92 6.62 6.91
C PHE A 518 -7.35 5.46 6.06
N GLY A 519 -8.14 4.91 5.14
CA GLY A 519 -7.86 3.62 4.49
C GLY A 519 -6.87 3.67 3.32
N CYS A 520 -6.45 2.49 2.85
CA CYS A 520 -5.54 2.34 1.71
C CYS A 520 -6.08 3.03 0.44
N PRO A 521 -5.27 3.77 -0.33
CA PRO A 521 -5.72 4.40 -1.56
C PRO A 521 -5.71 3.43 -2.76
N LEU A 522 -5.03 2.28 -2.64
CA LEU A 522 -5.05 1.23 -3.65
C LEU A 522 -6.44 0.63 -3.77
N VAL A 523 -6.92 0.52 -5.01
CA VAL A 523 -8.23 -0.07 -5.32
C VAL A 523 -8.18 -1.58 -5.03
N ASP A 524 -9.31 -2.11 -4.54
CA ASP A 524 -9.51 -3.53 -4.27
C ASP A 524 -8.30 -4.17 -3.57
N THR A 525 -7.87 -3.57 -2.46
CA THR A 525 -6.72 -4.02 -1.67
C THR A 525 -7.14 -4.22 -0.23
N VAL A 526 -6.78 -5.37 0.34
CA VAL A 526 -6.90 -5.67 1.76
C VAL A 526 -5.58 -5.31 2.44
N VAL A 527 -5.65 -4.74 3.64
CA VAL A 527 -4.47 -4.47 4.46
C VAL A 527 -4.58 -5.25 5.76
N ASP A 528 -3.59 -6.07 6.07
CA ASP A 528 -3.58 -6.88 7.28
C ASP A 528 -3.27 -6.03 8.51
N LYS A 529 -2.20 -5.23 8.45
CA LYS A 529 -1.86 -4.21 9.46
C LYS A 529 -1.71 -2.83 8.83
N LEU A 530 -2.56 -1.89 9.25
CA LEU A 530 -2.46 -0.47 8.89
C LEU A 530 -1.98 0.34 10.10
N THR A 531 -0.87 1.04 9.93
CA THR A 531 -0.33 1.99 10.90
C THR A 531 -0.33 3.38 10.29
N LEU A 532 -1.18 4.26 10.83
CA LEU A 532 -1.31 5.63 10.38
C LEU A 532 -0.66 6.56 11.40
N LYS A 533 0.37 7.28 10.98
CA LYS A 533 1.10 8.26 11.78
C LYS A 533 0.75 9.66 11.30
N VAL A 534 0.15 10.47 12.15
CA VAL A 534 -0.11 11.89 11.87
C VAL A 534 0.92 12.71 12.62
N VAL A 535 1.90 13.24 11.89
CA VAL A 535 2.98 14.07 12.45
C VAL A 535 2.49 15.50 12.53
N LEU A 536 2.26 15.96 13.75
CA LEU A 536 1.78 17.31 14.02
C LEU A 536 2.95 18.31 14.01
N PRO A 537 2.66 19.59 13.76
CA PRO A 537 3.67 20.64 13.82
C PRO A 537 4.22 20.81 15.25
N GLU A 538 5.46 21.30 15.35
CA GLU A 538 6.09 21.59 16.65
C GLU A 538 5.24 22.59 17.46
N GLY A 539 5.04 22.30 18.76
CA GLY A 539 4.20 23.09 19.65
C GLY A 539 2.70 22.75 19.62
N ALA A 540 2.28 21.70 18.92
CA ALA A 540 0.93 21.16 19.03
C ALA A 540 0.70 20.51 20.41
N GLN A 541 -0.41 20.88 21.07
CA GLN A 541 -0.79 20.38 22.39
C GLN A 541 -2.12 19.64 22.37
N ASP A 542 -2.27 18.70 23.30
CA ASP A 542 -3.47 17.90 23.55
C ASP A 542 -4.14 17.32 22.29
N PRO A 543 -3.40 16.56 21.46
CA PRO A 543 -3.98 15.99 20.26
C PRO A 543 -5.00 14.89 20.59
N SER A 544 -6.12 14.89 19.87
CA SER A 544 -7.17 13.89 19.98
C SER A 544 -7.60 13.45 18.59
N ALA A 545 -7.63 12.14 18.35
CA ALA A 545 -8.14 11.55 17.12
C ALA A 545 -9.62 11.16 17.27
N VAL A 546 -10.41 11.42 16.24
CA VAL A 546 -11.81 10.99 16.10
C VAL A 546 -11.90 10.11 14.86
N VAL A 547 -12.18 8.83 15.08
CA VAL A 547 -12.24 7.80 14.04
C VAL A 547 -13.60 7.09 14.12
N PRO A 548 -14.29 6.80 13.00
CA PRO A 548 -15.64 6.24 13.01
C PRO A 548 -15.73 4.75 13.38
N PHE A 549 -14.61 4.11 13.73
CA PHE A 549 -14.51 2.69 14.07
C PHE A 549 -13.42 2.49 15.13
N PRO A 550 -13.43 1.36 15.87
CA PRO A 550 -12.42 1.09 16.89
C PRO A 550 -11.02 0.98 16.28
N VAL A 551 -10.09 1.73 16.86
CA VAL A 551 -8.65 1.74 16.53
C VAL A 551 -7.85 1.84 17.82
N GLU A 552 -6.66 1.24 17.81
CA GLU A 552 -5.68 1.48 18.87
C GLU A 552 -4.99 2.81 18.61
N GLN A 553 -4.80 3.59 19.66
CA GLN A 553 -4.26 4.95 19.55
C GLN A 553 -3.24 5.21 20.64
N HIS A 554 -2.10 5.76 20.25
CA HIS A 554 -1.04 6.18 21.16
C HIS A 554 -0.27 7.37 20.60
N LEU A 555 0.49 8.04 21.46
CA LEU A 555 1.30 9.19 21.09
C LEU A 555 2.77 8.80 21.04
N GLU A 556 3.45 9.26 19.99
CA GLU A 556 4.89 9.15 19.81
C GLU A 556 5.49 10.54 19.64
N THR A 557 6.82 10.64 19.75
CA THR A 557 7.57 11.85 19.42
C THR A 557 8.52 11.53 18.27
N SER A 558 8.47 12.33 17.21
CA SER A 558 9.41 12.26 16.10
C SER A 558 10.25 13.53 15.99
N TYR A 559 11.42 13.40 15.38
CA TYR A 559 12.32 14.51 15.12
C TYR A 559 12.60 14.59 13.63
N SER A 560 12.41 15.76 13.06
CA SER A 560 12.68 16.10 11.66
C SER A 560 13.60 17.32 11.59
N TYR A 561 13.80 17.84 10.38
CA TYR A 561 14.62 19.02 10.14
C TYR A 561 14.06 20.24 10.85
N LEU A 562 14.95 21.01 11.49
CA LEU A 562 14.66 22.26 12.22
C LEU A 562 13.82 22.08 13.49
N ASP A 563 13.61 20.86 13.97
CA ASP A 563 12.92 20.60 15.23
C ASP A 563 13.89 20.73 16.42
N VAL A 564 13.42 21.35 17.52
CA VAL A 564 14.23 21.53 18.74
C VAL A 564 13.69 20.67 19.88
N VAL A 565 12.37 20.71 20.09
CA VAL A 565 11.66 19.99 21.14
C VAL A 565 11.19 18.63 20.64
N GLY A 566 10.94 18.51 19.33
CA GLY A 566 10.35 17.34 18.68
C GLY A 566 8.86 17.54 18.40
N ARG A 567 8.35 16.75 17.46
CA ARG A 567 6.97 16.81 16.99
C ARG A 567 6.14 15.69 17.60
N THR A 568 4.92 16.03 18.01
CA THR A 568 3.96 15.04 18.50
C THR A 568 3.38 14.27 17.33
N VAL A 569 3.41 12.94 17.41
CA VAL A 569 2.85 12.04 16.40
C VAL A 569 1.68 11.29 16.99
N VAL A 570 0.52 11.40 16.35
CA VAL A 570 -0.65 10.58 16.70
C VAL A 570 -0.59 9.31 15.88
N VAL A 571 -0.44 8.17 16.54
CA VAL A 571 -0.39 6.86 15.88
C VAL A 571 -1.72 6.17 16.04
N LEU A 572 -2.29 5.72 14.92
CA LEU A 572 -3.53 4.97 14.85
C LEU A 572 -3.23 3.61 14.21
N GLU A 573 -3.45 2.53 14.95
CA GLU A 573 -3.26 1.16 14.49
C GLU A 573 -4.59 0.45 14.31
N LYS A 574 -4.71 -0.26 13.18
CA LYS A 574 -5.87 -1.11 12.90
C LYS A 574 -5.45 -2.34 12.10
N GLU A 575 -5.98 -3.47 12.52
CA GLU A 575 -5.88 -4.74 11.79
C GLU A 575 -7.10 -4.98 10.90
N ASN A 576 -6.88 -5.82 9.87
CA ASN A 576 -7.88 -6.30 8.92
C ASN A 576 -8.71 -5.15 8.28
N VAL A 577 -8.04 -4.30 7.52
CA VAL A 577 -8.62 -3.13 6.87
C VAL A 577 -9.01 -3.44 5.44
N SER A 578 -10.32 -3.40 5.17
CA SER A 578 -10.90 -3.45 3.83
C SER A 578 -11.08 -2.04 3.21
N PRO A 579 -11.29 -1.93 1.88
CA PRO A 579 -11.51 -0.64 1.20
C PRO A 579 -12.66 0.20 1.79
N ASP A 580 -13.66 -0.43 2.41
CA ASP A 580 -14.80 0.25 3.04
C ASP A 580 -14.46 1.03 4.32
N HIS A 581 -13.23 0.89 4.83
CA HIS A 581 -12.66 1.69 5.91
C HIS A 581 -12.01 2.98 5.42
N ASN A 582 -12.00 3.24 4.11
CA ASN A 582 -11.50 4.49 3.55
C ASN A 582 -12.50 5.65 3.78
N LEU A 583 -12.69 5.98 5.06
CA LEU A 583 -13.56 7.04 5.56
C LEU A 583 -12.71 8.21 6.08
N PRO A 584 -13.25 9.43 6.10
CA PRO A 584 -12.58 10.56 6.74
C PRO A 584 -12.43 10.31 8.24
N PHE A 585 -11.27 10.65 8.78
CA PHE A 585 -10.97 10.73 10.20
C PHE A 585 -10.49 12.15 10.53
N GLN A 586 -10.61 12.53 11.80
CA GLN A 586 -10.20 13.85 12.26
C GLN A 586 -9.14 13.77 13.35
N VAL A 587 -8.15 14.65 13.29
CA VAL A 587 -7.20 14.86 14.39
C VAL A 587 -7.27 16.31 14.81
N ILE A 588 -7.72 16.53 16.04
CA ILE A 588 -7.94 17.84 16.64
C ILE A 588 -6.77 18.13 17.56
N PHE A 589 -6.21 19.33 17.48
CA PHE A 589 -5.11 19.75 18.35
C PHE A 589 -5.17 21.26 18.63
N LEU A 590 -4.58 21.66 19.76
CA LEU A 590 -4.36 23.05 20.10
C LEU A 590 -3.02 23.50 19.51
N GLN A 591 -3.03 24.63 18.81
CA GLN A 591 -1.82 25.19 18.23
C GLN A 591 -1.32 26.36 19.08
N PHE A 592 -0.05 26.33 19.48
CA PHE A 592 0.60 27.50 20.08
C PHE A 592 0.63 28.68 19.10
N PRO A 593 0.51 29.94 19.57
CA PRO A 593 0.53 31.13 18.72
C PRO A 593 1.79 31.18 17.82
N PRO A 594 1.70 31.87 16.66
CA PRO A 594 2.70 31.82 15.58
C PRO A 594 4.12 32.25 15.95
N LEU A 595 4.34 32.77 17.17
CA LEU A 595 5.66 33.15 17.70
C LEU A 595 6.66 31.98 17.70
N THR A 596 6.23 30.75 17.98
CA THR A 596 7.12 29.57 17.90
C THR A 596 7.62 29.32 16.48
N LEU A 597 6.78 29.52 15.45
CA LEU A 597 7.18 29.38 14.05
C LEU A 597 8.25 30.41 13.65
N TYR A 598 8.10 31.66 14.11
CA TYR A 598 9.09 32.72 13.88
C TYR A 598 10.39 32.51 14.67
N LEU A 599 10.31 31.97 15.88
CA LEU A 599 11.49 31.62 16.69
C LEU A 599 12.33 30.52 16.01
N VAL A 600 11.70 29.50 15.45
CA VAL A 600 12.38 28.42 14.71
C VAL A 600 13.19 28.99 13.55
N PHE A 601 12.61 29.85 12.71
CA PHE A 601 13.32 30.41 11.56
C PHE A 601 14.37 31.47 11.97
N GLY A 602 13.97 32.38 12.87
CA GLY A 602 14.79 33.53 13.27
C GLY A 602 15.97 33.17 14.17
N LEU A 603 15.88 32.12 15.00
CA LEU A 603 16.98 31.75 15.89
C LEU A 603 17.82 30.60 15.33
N LEU A 604 17.23 29.55 14.76
CA LEU A 604 18.00 28.35 14.37
C LEU A 604 18.77 28.49 13.06
N GLN A 605 18.35 29.36 12.14
CA GLN A 605 19.16 29.62 10.94
C GLN A 605 20.09 30.82 11.13
N ILE A 606 19.65 31.86 11.84
CA ILE A 606 20.45 33.08 11.98
C ILE A 606 21.55 32.89 13.01
N GLN A 607 21.31 32.23 14.16
CA GLN A 607 22.35 32.11 15.20
C GLN A 607 23.54 31.25 14.77
N PRO A 608 23.40 30.08 14.12
CA PRO A 608 24.56 29.31 13.67
C PRO A 608 25.35 30.06 12.61
N ASN A 609 24.67 30.75 11.69
CA ASN A 609 25.32 31.59 10.70
C ASN A 609 26.01 32.80 11.34
N PHE A 610 25.41 33.40 12.37
CA PHE A 610 26.03 34.49 13.13
C PHE A 610 27.24 34.01 13.93
N HIS A 611 27.17 32.83 14.55
CA HIS A 611 28.29 32.19 15.24
C HIS A 611 29.40 31.78 14.28
N ALA A 612 29.07 31.25 13.09
CA ALA A 612 30.04 30.95 12.05
C ALA A 612 30.73 32.23 11.55
N CYS A 613 29.98 33.31 11.33
CA CYS A 613 30.53 34.62 10.97
C CYS A 613 31.37 35.25 12.09
N ARG A 614 31.05 34.99 13.37
CA ARG A 614 31.83 35.46 14.52
C ARG A 614 33.12 34.66 14.72
N ALA A 615 33.14 33.40 14.30
CA ALA A 615 34.32 32.53 14.36
C ALA A 615 35.32 32.80 13.22
N VAL A 616 34.87 33.42 12.13
CA VAL A 616 35.71 33.87 11.01
C VAL A 616 35.98 35.36 11.20
N ASP A 617 37.08 35.69 11.89
CA ASP A 617 37.56 37.06 12.10
C ASP A 617 37.80 37.76 10.75
N VAL A 618 36.78 38.44 10.22
CA VAL A 618 36.91 39.40 9.12
C VAL A 618 36.06 40.61 9.47
N GLY A 619 36.72 41.66 9.94
CA GLY A 619 36.16 42.97 10.29
C GLY A 619 35.58 43.76 9.11
N ASN A 620 34.93 43.12 8.14
CA ASN A 620 34.25 43.77 7.02
C ASN A 620 32.91 43.14 6.60
N CYS A 621 32.36 42.20 7.37
CA CYS A 621 31.07 41.55 7.03
C CYS A 621 29.83 42.25 7.63
N ILE A 622 29.90 43.53 8.01
CA ILE A 622 28.73 44.27 8.54
C ILE A 622 27.85 44.85 7.41
N PHE A 623 28.36 44.94 6.17
CA PHE A 623 27.61 45.52 5.05
C PHE A 623 26.63 44.59 4.29
N PRO A 624 26.80 43.25 4.21
CA PRO A 624 25.83 42.39 3.52
C PRO A 624 24.57 42.09 4.35
N ILE A 625 24.64 42.20 5.69
CA ILE A 625 23.53 41.87 6.59
C ILE A 625 22.38 42.88 6.46
N PHE A 626 22.67 44.15 6.18
CA PHE A 626 21.65 45.17 5.92
C PHE A 626 20.99 45.03 4.53
N CYS A 627 21.65 44.38 3.57
CA CYS A 627 21.11 44.21 2.22
C CYS A 627 20.09 43.05 2.15
N CYS A 628 20.30 41.97 2.92
CA CYS A 628 19.34 40.86 2.99
C CYS A 628 18.01 41.21 3.67
N LEU A 629 17.99 42.15 4.61
CA LEU A 629 16.76 42.63 5.26
C LEU A 629 15.89 43.54 4.36
N CYS A 630 16.47 44.11 3.29
CA CYS A 630 15.76 44.99 2.35
C CYS A 630 15.15 44.27 1.14
N CYS A 631 15.35 42.95 1.00
CA CYS A 631 14.82 42.14 -0.11
C CYS A 631 13.56 41.33 0.28
N LEU A 632 12.74 41.81 1.22
CA LEU A 632 11.39 41.31 1.40
C LEU A 632 10.49 41.84 0.27
N PRO A 633 9.71 40.99 -0.43
CA PRO A 633 8.83 41.46 -1.47
C PRO A 633 7.75 42.35 -0.85
N THR A 634 7.72 43.60 -1.30
CA THR A 634 6.67 44.57 -0.98
C THR A 634 5.34 44.07 -1.52
N HIS A 635 4.50 43.50 -0.64
CA HIS A 635 3.06 43.40 -0.90
C HIS A 635 2.26 43.66 0.39
N ARG A 636 1.84 44.93 0.49
CA ARG A 636 0.70 45.55 1.21
C ARG A 636 0.36 45.14 2.66
N SER A 637 0.31 46.20 3.48
CA SER A 637 -0.32 46.43 4.79
C SER A 637 0.30 45.74 6.02
N LEU A 638 1.38 46.32 6.53
CA LEU A 638 1.74 46.24 7.94
C LEU A 638 1.63 47.64 8.57
N ASP A 639 0.99 47.71 9.73
CA ASP A 639 0.65 48.93 10.47
C ASP A 639 1.93 49.64 10.99
N PRO A 640 2.14 50.94 10.71
CA PRO A 640 3.29 51.71 11.18
C PRO A 640 3.50 51.70 12.71
N GLN A 641 2.44 51.46 13.49
CA GLN A 641 2.54 51.40 14.95
C GLN A 641 3.32 50.17 15.44
N ILE A 642 3.20 49.04 14.74
CA ILE A 642 3.89 47.79 15.10
C ILE A 642 5.40 47.93 14.85
N ILE A 643 5.79 48.58 13.75
CA ILE A 643 7.21 48.81 13.41
C ILE A 643 7.91 49.67 14.47
N ASN A 644 7.24 50.71 14.97
CA ASN A 644 7.79 51.56 16.04
C ASN A 644 7.89 50.84 17.39
N GLN A 645 6.97 49.90 17.67
CA GLN A 645 7.01 49.08 18.88
C GLN A 645 8.18 48.09 18.85
N TYR A 646 8.46 47.48 17.68
CA TYR A 646 9.62 46.61 17.47
C TYR A 646 10.97 47.34 17.56
N LEU A 647 11.06 48.57 17.02
CA LEU A 647 12.25 49.41 17.15
C LEU A 647 12.52 49.83 18.60
N GLY A 648 11.46 50.09 19.39
CA GLY A 648 11.58 50.38 20.81
C GLY A 648 12.09 49.19 21.64
N ILE A 649 11.62 47.98 21.35
CA ILE A 649 12.03 46.74 22.06
C ILE A 649 13.49 46.39 21.74
N LEU A 650 13.90 46.51 20.46
CA LEU A 650 15.29 46.27 20.04
C LEU A 650 16.29 47.27 20.65
N LEU A 651 15.87 48.52 20.88
CA LEU A 651 16.69 49.53 21.57
C LEU A 651 16.83 49.24 23.06
N LEU A 652 15.78 48.72 23.70
CA LEU A 652 15.80 48.31 25.11
C LEU A 652 16.65 47.05 25.35
N GLU A 653 16.59 46.07 24.46
CA GLU A 653 17.47 44.88 24.54
C GLU A 653 18.95 45.24 24.32
N LYS A 654 19.23 46.19 23.42
CA LYS A 654 20.59 46.68 23.19
C LYS A 654 21.17 47.43 24.40
N GLN A 655 20.34 48.15 25.16
CA GLN A 655 20.75 48.77 26.42
C GLN A 655 20.94 47.73 27.54
N SER A 656 20.05 46.73 27.62
CA SER A 656 20.15 45.63 28.58
C SER A 656 21.44 44.82 28.38
N LEU A 657 21.73 44.39 27.15
CA LEU A 657 22.98 43.66 26.82
C LEU A 657 24.25 44.46 27.08
N LYS A 658 24.20 45.79 26.92
CA LYS A 658 25.35 46.67 27.21
C LYS A 658 25.62 46.82 28.71
N LEU A 659 24.58 46.76 29.53
CA LEU A 659 24.66 46.75 31.00
C LEU A 659 25.14 45.38 31.53
N THR A 660 24.71 44.27 30.93
CA THR A 660 25.18 42.93 31.33
C THR A 660 26.64 42.69 30.97
N LEU A 661 27.14 43.24 29.85
CA LEU A 661 28.54 43.17 29.44
C LEU A 661 29.47 44.14 30.18
N GLN A 662 28.94 45.11 30.93
CA GLN A 662 29.73 45.98 31.81
C GLN A 662 29.82 45.46 33.25
N ASN A 663 28.96 44.51 33.62
CA ASN A 663 28.91 43.89 34.95
C ASN A 663 29.53 42.47 35.00
N LEU A 664 29.91 41.92 33.84
CA LEU A 664 30.81 40.77 33.68
C LEU A 664 32.22 41.29 33.40
#